data_AF-A0AAW3MRY6-F1
#
_entry.id   AF-A0AAW3MRY6-F1
#
_cell.length_a   1.000
_cell.length_b   1.000
_cell.length_c   1.000
_cell.angle_alpha   90.00
_cell.angle_beta   90.00
_cell.angle_gamma   90.00
#
_symmetry.space_group_name_H-M   'P 1'
#
loop_
_entity.id
_entity.type
_entity.pdbx_description
1 polymer ?
#
loop_
_entity_poly.entity_id
_entity_poly.type
_entity_poly.pdbx_seq_one_letter_code
_entity_poly.pdbx_strand_id
1 'polypeptide(L)'
;MSRATGTTAWSMRATPAGAAVTPADLGTAGDWIEAPVPGTVAQALAQAGRLDAAGALDERDYWYRTVLDGRGPRVLRFNGLATIAEAWLDDTPILRSDSMFVAHDVAVSLDGAHRLTICFRALGPHLRNVQTVHAPRRARWRTRLAGPAALRAVRTSLLGYMPGWFPPCPPIGPWRPVDVLDPADGPVIARCDLHASVDGETGRLEAELAFSSPLPDSLAARLSCGEHAAPLERVGADRLRATVTLPRVRRWWPHTHGEPALYDIALHLDGARRALGATGFRTIEPEPGDDGRGFGLRVNGVPVFARGACWSTAAPLALHADDATYRRLLEQARDAGFNMIRVGGTMAYEADALHAWCDRLGLLVWQDFMFANFDYALADPAFDDAVLQEAEQFLTRQRASPSLAVLCGGSEIAQQAAMSGLAPQQRCVELTAARLAGCAAALRPDVPYVPDTPDGGVLPFLPRERVSHYYGVGAYLRPLDDARRADVRFASECLAFANVPCDAALDALGRPGVHEPRWKQGVPRDPGASWDFDDVRDHYLHALYAVDPQQLRRESPARYFELSRAVLADVMRETFAEWRRAGSRCAGALVWQFQDVRPGAGWGLVDAAHRPKSVWHALRQVLQPVQILLMDEGLNGLDVHVINERPAPLAAAVELTALRDGRTPVARAGGAIRVAAHAAVRITSADLLGRFFDWTYAYRFGPCEHDAVVATLRGEDGAILSQAFHFPSRTHPAVFARRDLGLEACVSRENGVWTVDIATRHLARHVQVVAPGFMPRDDWFHVAPGMPARVALAPFDAEHREHDADAPPRVEIRAVNSGPTVRATPAA
;
A
#
# COMPACT_ATOMS: atom_id res chain seq x y z
N MET A 1 9.79 -16.02 19.83
CA MET A 1 8.84 -16.32 20.92
C MET A 1 8.21 -17.67 20.62
N SER A 2 8.30 -18.63 21.56
CA SER A 2 7.40 -19.79 21.53
C SER A 2 6.00 -19.23 21.76
N ARG A 3 5.18 -19.12 20.72
CA ARG A 3 3.78 -18.76 20.89
C ARG A 3 3.13 -19.97 21.55
N ALA A 4 2.83 -19.89 22.84
CA ALA A 4 1.80 -20.75 23.41
C ALA A 4 0.48 -20.40 22.70
N THR A 5 0.20 -21.05 21.57
CA THR A 5 -1.02 -20.89 20.78
C THR A 5 -2.18 -21.66 21.42
N GLY A 6 -2.36 -21.53 22.73
CA GLY A 6 -3.67 -21.73 23.31
C GLY A 6 -4.44 -20.44 23.09
N THR A 7 -5.29 -20.37 22.06
CA THR A 7 -6.26 -19.27 21.95
C THR A 7 -7.14 -19.30 23.20
N THR A 8 -6.81 -18.50 24.19
CA THR A 8 -7.70 -18.25 25.31
C THR A 8 -8.96 -17.61 24.75
N ALA A 9 -10.12 -18.22 25.02
CA ALA A 9 -11.38 -17.75 24.46
C ALA A 9 -11.75 -16.41 25.13
N TRP A 10 -11.71 -15.34 24.35
CA TRP A 10 -12.11 -14.01 24.79
C TRP A 10 -13.60 -13.81 24.58
N SER A 11 -14.22 -13.08 25.50
CA SER A 11 -15.60 -12.64 25.37
C SER A 11 -15.70 -11.13 25.58
N MET A 12 -16.65 -10.50 24.90
CA MET A 12 -16.92 -9.07 24.98
C MET A 12 -18.38 -8.79 25.35
N ARG A 13 -18.61 -7.77 26.18
CA ARG A 13 -19.93 -7.22 26.50
C ARG A 13 -19.92 -5.69 26.40
N ALA A 14 -20.98 -5.11 25.84
CA ALA A 14 -21.17 -3.67 25.80
C ALA A 14 -22.07 -3.17 26.94
N THR A 15 -21.72 -2.06 27.58
CA THR A 15 -22.55 -1.37 28.60
C THR A 15 -22.78 0.09 28.20
N PRO A 16 -23.78 0.79 28.77
CA PRO A 16 -23.80 2.25 28.69
C PRO A 16 -22.50 2.82 29.28
N ALA A 17 -22.04 3.95 28.74
CA ALA A 17 -20.81 4.60 29.21
C ALA A 17 -20.89 4.90 30.72
N GLY A 18 -19.89 4.46 31.48
CA GLY A 18 -19.80 4.69 32.92
C GLY A 18 -20.82 3.92 33.79
N ALA A 19 -21.61 3.00 33.21
CA ALA A 19 -22.58 2.21 33.98
C ALA A 19 -21.93 1.20 34.95
N ALA A 20 -20.69 0.81 34.68
CA ALA A 20 -19.86 -0.02 35.54
C ALA A 20 -18.49 0.66 35.69
N VAL A 21 -18.00 0.77 36.92
CA VAL A 21 -16.69 1.39 37.20
C VAL A 21 -15.63 0.29 37.24
N THR A 22 -15.95 -0.86 37.81
CA THR A 22 -15.06 -2.00 38.01
C THR A 22 -15.67 -3.29 37.44
N PRO A 23 -14.87 -4.36 37.23
CA PRO A 23 -15.40 -5.66 36.82
C PRO A 23 -16.50 -6.21 37.75
N ALA A 24 -16.44 -5.91 39.05
CA ALA A 24 -17.43 -6.33 40.03
C ALA A 24 -18.84 -5.78 39.76
N ASP A 25 -18.94 -4.60 39.13
CA ASP A 25 -20.22 -3.95 38.82
C ASP A 25 -20.96 -4.61 37.64
N LEU A 26 -20.29 -5.46 36.86
CA LEU A 26 -20.87 -6.11 35.68
C LEU A 26 -21.87 -7.22 36.03
N GLY A 27 -21.76 -7.80 37.23
CA GLY A 27 -22.48 -9.01 37.63
C GLY A 27 -22.09 -10.24 36.79
N THR A 28 -22.72 -11.39 37.09
CA THR A 28 -22.46 -12.66 36.39
C THR A 28 -23.35 -12.88 35.17
N ALA A 29 -24.51 -12.22 35.11
CA ALA A 29 -25.45 -12.26 34.00
C ALA A 29 -25.16 -11.14 32.98
N GLY A 30 -25.31 -11.43 31.68
CA GLY A 30 -25.13 -10.43 30.64
C GLY A 30 -24.97 -11.04 29.25
N ASP A 31 -25.12 -10.20 28.24
CA ASP A 31 -25.03 -10.55 26.83
C ASP A 31 -23.56 -10.50 26.36
N TRP A 32 -22.78 -11.48 26.82
CA TRP A 32 -21.39 -11.68 26.40
C TRP A 32 -21.37 -12.44 25.07
N ILE A 33 -20.65 -11.91 24.09
CA ILE A 33 -20.39 -12.59 22.82
C ILE A 33 -18.91 -12.99 22.74
N GLU A 34 -18.60 -13.99 21.94
CA GLU A 34 -17.21 -14.31 21.58
C GLU A 34 -16.57 -13.12 20.86
N ALA A 35 -15.31 -12.83 21.16
CA ALA A 35 -14.61 -11.71 20.58
C ALA A 35 -13.15 -12.07 20.23
N PRO A 36 -12.66 -11.71 19.03
CA PRO A 36 -11.28 -11.98 18.66
C PRO A 36 -10.30 -11.05 19.38
N VAL A 37 -9.16 -11.59 19.80
CA VAL A 37 -8.00 -10.85 20.30
C VAL A 37 -6.74 -11.44 19.64
N PRO A 38 -5.99 -10.68 18.82
CA PRO A 38 -6.24 -9.30 18.42
C PRO A 38 -7.53 -9.11 17.60
N GLY A 39 -8.20 -7.98 17.80
CA GLY A 39 -9.41 -7.63 17.05
C GLY A 39 -10.06 -6.33 17.52
N THR A 40 -11.18 -5.97 16.90
CA THR A 40 -11.98 -4.80 17.29
C THR A 40 -13.39 -5.19 17.72
N VAL A 41 -14.04 -4.31 18.45
CA VAL A 41 -15.48 -4.37 18.75
C VAL A 41 -16.31 -4.46 17.47
N ALA A 42 -15.94 -3.70 16.43
CA ALA A 42 -16.66 -3.72 15.16
C ALA A 42 -16.58 -5.10 14.48
N GLN A 43 -15.42 -5.75 14.54
CA GLN A 43 -15.24 -7.13 14.07
C GLN A 43 -16.05 -8.13 14.90
N ALA A 44 -15.99 -8.06 16.23
CA ALA A 44 -16.73 -8.96 17.12
C ALA A 44 -18.25 -8.86 16.88
N LEU A 45 -18.77 -7.64 16.77
CA LEU A 45 -20.18 -7.39 16.48
C LEU A 45 -20.57 -7.86 15.08
N ALA A 46 -19.70 -7.71 14.07
CA ALA A 46 -19.96 -8.22 12.73
C ALA A 46 -20.03 -9.75 12.70
N GLN A 47 -19.10 -10.44 13.37
CA GLN A 47 -19.10 -11.90 13.49
C GLN A 47 -20.34 -12.42 14.23
N ALA A 48 -20.87 -11.65 15.19
CA ALA A 48 -22.12 -11.96 15.87
C ALA A 48 -23.39 -11.54 15.11
N GLY A 49 -23.28 -10.90 13.93
CA GLY A 49 -24.42 -10.39 13.17
C GLY A 49 -25.14 -9.20 13.81
N ARG A 50 -24.43 -8.41 14.62
CA ARG A 50 -24.97 -7.33 15.48
C ARG A 50 -24.42 -5.93 15.19
N LEU A 51 -23.52 -5.78 14.20
CA LEU A 51 -22.87 -4.50 13.91
C LEU A 51 -23.88 -3.40 13.54
N ASP A 52 -24.82 -3.68 12.63
CA ASP A 52 -25.80 -2.70 12.16
C ASP A 52 -26.76 -2.22 13.28
N ALA A 53 -27.03 -3.08 14.26
CA ALA A 53 -27.89 -2.78 15.40
C ALA A 53 -27.18 -2.03 16.53
N ALA A 54 -25.84 -1.90 16.48
CA ALA A 54 -25.05 -1.38 17.59
C ALA A 54 -25.10 0.16 17.71
N GLY A 55 -25.45 0.87 16.64
CA GLY A 55 -25.46 2.33 16.59
C GLY A 55 -24.03 2.92 16.64
N ALA A 56 -23.88 4.10 17.25
CA ALA A 56 -22.58 4.75 17.41
C ALA A 56 -21.70 3.96 18.39
N LEU A 57 -20.63 3.33 17.88
CA LEU A 57 -19.81 2.41 18.66
C LEU A 57 -19.08 3.12 19.80
N ASP A 58 -18.61 4.35 19.60
CA ASP A 58 -17.80 5.10 20.57
C ASP A 58 -18.60 5.77 21.71
N GLU A 59 -19.92 5.54 21.79
CA GLU A 59 -20.80 6.03 22.85
C GLU A 59 -21.00 5.03 24.01
N ARG A 60 -20.31 3.88 23.97
CA ARG A 60 -20.48 2.77 24.91
C ARG A 60 -19.15 2.30 25.47
N ASP A 61 -19.21 1.72 26.67
CA ASP A 61 -18.08 1.01 27.25
C ASP A 61 -18.11 -0.44 26.76
N TYR A 62 -16.95 -1.02 26.45
CA TYR A 62 -16.82 -2.42 26.04
C TYR A 62 -15.87 -3.16 26.96
N TRP A 63 -16.38 -4.23 27.55
CA TRP A 63 -15.65 -5.07 28.48
C TRP A 63 -15.23 -6.33 27.78
N TYR A 64 -13.93 -6.60 27.74
CA TYR A 64 -13.34 -7.86 27.32
C TYR A 64 -12.94 -8.66 28.55
N ARG A 65 -13.11 -9.98 28.50
CA ARG A 65 -12.58 -10.86 29.55
C ARG A 65 -12.06 -12.17 28.98
N THR A 66 -11.06 -12.71 29.67
CA THR A 66 -10.56 -14.07 29.50
C THR A 66 -10.11 -14.64 30.85
N VAL A 67 -9.87 -15.95 30.88
CA VAL A 67 -9.16 -16.62 31.98
C VAL A 67 -7.70 -16.80 31.58
N LEU A 68 -6.80 -16.52 32.51
CA LEU A 68 -5.37 -16.77 32.42
C LEU A 68 -5.01 -17.84 33.45
N ASP A 69 -4.31 -18.88 33.02
CA ASP A 69 -3.76 -19.89 33.91
C ASP A 69 -2.24 -19.73 33.96
N GLY A 70 -1.67 -19.81 35.17
CA GLY A 70 -0.22 -19.74 35.34
C GLY A 70 0.23 -19.93 36.78
N ARG A 71 1.55 -19.97 36.98
CA ARG A 71 2.15 -20.13 38.31
C ARG A 71 3.40 -19.29 38.51
N GLY A 72 3.37 -18.39 39.48
CA GLY A 72 4.46 -17.47 39.82
C GLY A 72 4.47 -16.19 38.99
N PRO A 73 5.60 -15.45 39.01
CA PRO A 73 5.74 -14.17 38.31
C PRO A 73 5.60 -14.31 36.80
N ARG A 74 4.86 -13.39 36.16
CA ARG A 74 4.64 -13.27 34.71
C ARG A 74 4.70 -11.81 34.29
N VAL A 75 4.86 -11.57 32.99
CA VAL A 75 4.64 -10.26 32.39
C VAL A 75 3.48 -10.35 31.41
N LEU A 76 2.45 -9.53 31.62
CA LEU A 76 1.39 -9.32 30.65
C LEU A 76 1.83 -8.19 29.71
N ARG A 77 1.97 -8.51 28.42
CA ARG A 77 2.31 -7.53 27.39
C ARG A 77 1.06 -7.19 26.58
N PHE A 78 0.60 -5.96 26.71
CA PHE A 78 -0.48 -5.40 25.91
C PHE A 78 0.15 -4.66 24.73
N ASN A 79 0.15 -5.26 23.54
CA ASN A 79 0.84 -4.69 22.38
C ASN A 79 0.09 -3.49 21.74
N GLY A 80 -1.12 -3.19 22.18
CA GLY A 80 -1.93 -2.09 21.65
C GLY A 80 -3.40 -2.19 22.08
N LEU A 81 -3.89 -1.13 22.73
CA LEU A 81 -5.23 -1.04 23.28
C LEU A 81 -5.92 0.20 22.71
N ALA A 82 -6.99 0.05 21.93
CA ALA A 82 -7.66 1.16 21.28
C ALA A 82 -8.94 1.56 22.05
N THR A 83 -9.02 2.72 22.71
CA THR A 83 -7.90 3.62 23.06
C THR A 83 -7.83 3.85 24.56
N ILE A 84 -8.91 4.34 25.17
CA ILE A 84 -8.94 4.55 26.62
C ILE A 84 -9.27 3.22 27.27
N ALA A 85 -8.26 2.55 27.79
CA ALA A 85 -8.37 1.21 28.33
C ALA A 85 -7.97 1.14 29.80
N GLU A 86 -8.71 0.37 30.58
CA GLU A 86 -8.40 0.01 31.95
C GLU A 86 -8.40 -1.51 32.05
N ALA A 87 -7.40 -2.10 32.71
CA ALA A 87 -7.30 -3.55 32.87
C ALA A 87 -7.18 -3.96 34.34
N TRP A 88 -7.79 -5.10 34.66
CA TRP A 88 -7.80 -5.71 35.99
C TRP A 88 -7.42 -7.17 35.89
N LEU A 89 -6.64 -7.63 36.88
CA LEU A 89 -6.47 -9.04 37.18
C LEU A 89 -7.36 -9.37 38.38
N ASP A 90 -8.36 -10.21 38.13
CA ASP A 90 -9.55 -10.39 38.95
C ASP A 90 -10.26 -9.05 39.18
N ASP A 91 -10.15 -8.49 40.38
CA ASP A 91 -10.72 -7.20 40.76
C ASP A 91 -9.64 -6.14 41.08
N THR A 92 -8.35 -6.50 40.91
CA THR A 92 -7.22 -5.59 41.17
C THR A 92 -6.84 -4.85 39.89
N PRO A 93 -6.82 -3.49 39.88
CA PRO A 93 -6.40 -2.72 38.71
C PRO A 93 -4.90 -2.90 38.46
N ILE A 94 -4.53 -3.17 37.21
CA ILE A 94 -3.14 -3.42 36.80
C ILE A 94 -2.64 -2.45 35.73
N LEU A 95 -3.53 -1.83 34.95
CA LEU A 95 -3.15 -0.92 33.87
C LEU A 95 -4.23 0.12 33.61
N ARG A 96 -3.79 1.34 33.27
CA ARG A 96 -4.56 2.34 32.56
C ARG A 96 -3.75 2.78 31.33
N SER A 97 -4.39 2.81 30.17
CA SER A 97 -3.81 3.23 28.90
C SER A 97 -4.73 4.25 28.23
N ASP A 98 -4.15 5.28 27.63
CA ASP A 98 -4.84 6.37 26.91
C ASP A 98 -4.33 6.54 25.48
N SER A 99 -3.49 5.62 25.00
CA SER A 99 -2.90 5.63 23.67
C SER A 99 -3.09 4.30 22.97
N MET A 100 -3.60 4.37 21.74
CA MET A 100 -3.74 3.22 20.84
C MET A 100 -2.40 2.60 20.47
N PHE A 101 -1.34 3.42 20.42
CA PHE A 101 -0.07 3.08 19.79
C PHE A 101 1.03 2.70 20.78
N VAL A 102 0.80 2.90 22.08
CA VAL A 102 1.76 2.55 23.14
C VAL A 102 1.50 1.12 23.62
N ALA A 103 2.54 0.30 23.59
CA ALA A 103 2.56 -1.01 24.22
C ALA A 103 2.93 -0.92 25.70
N HIS A 104 2.36 -1.80 26.52
CA HIS A 104 2.55 -1.84 27.97
C HIS A 104 2.97 -3.24 28.43
N ASP A 105 3.99 -3.29 29.28
CA ASP A 105 4.38 -4.49 30.02
C ASP A 105 4.00 -4.32 31.50
N VAL A 106 3.27 -5.29 32.04
CA VAL A 106 2.82 -5.28 33.43
C VAL A 106 3.24 -6.57 34.13
N ALA A 107 4.07 -6.45 35.16
CA ALA A 107 4.45 -7.58 35.99
C ALA A 107 3.26 -8.01 36.87
N VAL A 108 2.92 -9.30 36.83
CA VAL A 108 1.86 -9.92 37.64
C VAL A 108 2.36 -11.21 38.26
N SER A 109 1.62 -11.77 39.21
CA SER A 109 1.82 -13.14 39.67
C SER A 109 0.52 -13.90 39.45
N LEU A 110 0.63 -15.08 38.84
CA LEU A 110 -0.50 -16.00 38.67
C LEU A 110 -0.33 -17.17 39.63
N ASP A 111 -1.38 -17.59 40.33
CA ASP A 111 -1.40 -18.80 41.14
C ASP A 111 -2.70 -19.57 40.88
N GLY A 112 -2.71 -20.28 39.76
CA GLY A 112 -3.91 -20.93 39.23
C GLY A 112 -4.62 -20.06 38.19
N ALA A 113 -5.95 -20.11 38.18
CA ALA A 113 -6.81 -19.44 37.22
C ALA A 113 -7.17 -18.03 37.71
N HIS A 114 -6.82 -17.02 36.92
CA HIS A 114 -7.16 -15.62 37.16
C HIS A 114 -7.98 -15.04 36.01
N ARG A 115 -8.88 -14.11 36.30
CA ARG A 115 -9.68 -13.43 35.28
C ARG A 115 -9.00 -12.13 34.86
N LEU A 116 -8.57 -12.04 33.60
CA LEU A 116 -8.17 -10.75 33.03
C LEU A 116 -9.41 -10.06 32.46
N THR A 117 -9.69 -8.84 32.93
CA THR A 117 -10.78 -8.00 32.41
C THR A 117 -10.19 -6.69 31.87
N ILE A 118 -10.64 -6.25 30.70
CA ILE A 118 -10.23 -4.99 30.08
C ILE A 118 -11.49 -4.20 29.72
N CYS A 119 -11.60 -2.95 30.17
CA CYS A 119 -12.65 -2.03 29.76
C CYS A 119 -12.11 -1.00 28.79
N PHE A 120 -12.72 -0.91 27.62
CA PHE A 120 -12.51 0.18 26.67
C PHE A 120 -13.60 1.21 26.91
N ARG A 121 -13.21 2.35 27.50
CA ARG A 121 -14.12 3.43 27.85
C ARG A 121 -14.60 4.16 26.59
N ALA A 122 -15.86 4.60 26.63
CA ALA A 122 -16.50 5.32 25.55
C ALA A 122 -15.71 6.59 25.17
N LEU A 123 -15.16 6.60 23.95
CA LEU A 123 -14.34 7.71 23.48
C LEU A 123 -15.18 8.94 23.15
N GLY A 124 -16.42 8.79 22.68
CA GLY A 124 -17.33 9.91 22.37
C GLY A 124 -17.58 10.84 23.55
N PRO A 125 -18.04 10.34 24.72
CA PRO A 125 -18.16 11.13 25.95
C PRO A 125 -16.84 11.76 26.40
N HIS A 126 -15.72 11.03 26.29
CA HIS A 126 -14.41 11.56 26.64
C HIS A 126 -14.02 12.76 25.75
N LEU A 127 -14.19 12.65 24.43
CA LEU A 127 -13.89 13.72 23.48
C LEU A 127 -14.74 14.98 23.73
N ARG A 128 -16.00 14.81 24.12
CA ARG A 128 -16.85 15.94 24.56
C ARG A 128 -16.32 16.61 25.82
N ASN A 129 -15.86 15.83 26.81
CA ASN A 129 -15.29 16.36 28.05
C ASN A 129 -13.94 17.07 27.82
N VAL A 130 -13.07 16.52 26.97
CA VAL A 130 -11.84 17.20 26.52
C VAL A 130 -12.17 18.53 25.85
N GLN A 131 -13.25 18.59 25.07
CA GLN A 131 -13.67 19.81 24.40
C GLN A 131 -14.22 20.90 25.33
N THR A 132 -14.85 20.53 26.46
CA THR A 132 -15.58 21.48 27.33
C THR A 132 -14.90 21.77 28.67
N VAL A 133 -14.26 20.78 29.31
CA VAL A 133 -13.72 20.89 30.67
C VAL A 133 -12.20 21.03 30.69
N HIS A 134 -11.50 20.30 29.81
CA HIS A 134 -10.03 20.28 29.73
C HIS A 134 -9.54 20.80 28.38
N ALA A 135 -10.23 21.82 27.84
CA ALA A 135 -10.01 22.28 26.48
C ALA A 135 -8.53 22.64 26.25
N PRO A 136 -7.81 21.90 25.38
CA PRO A 136 -6.45 22.27 25.03
C PRO A 136 -6.46 23.63 24.36
N ARG A 137 -5.30 24.31 24.33
CA ARG A 137 -5.15 25.61 23.65
C ARG A 137 -5.85 25.58 22.30
N ARG A 138 -6.67 26.60 22.02
CA ARG A 138 -7.45 26.69 20.77
C ARG A 138 -6.58 26.36 19.55
N ALA A 139 -7.04 25.42 18.72
CA ALA A 139 -6.37 25.03 17.50
C ALA A 139 -6.19 26.25 16.57
N ARG A 140 -5.00 26.37 15.98
CA ARG A 140 -4.65 27.43 15.01
C ARG A 140 -5.41 27.27 13.69
N TRP A 141 -5.70 26.04 13.29
CA TRP A 141 -6.53 25.70 12.14
C TRP A 141 -7.49 24.56 12.47
N ARG A 142 -8.40 24.26 11.54
CA ARG A 142 -9.36 23.15 11.64
C ARG A 142 -9.35 22.35 10.35
N THR A 143 -9.42 21.04 10.47
CA THR A 143 -9.61 20.13 9.33
C THR A 143 -11.09 19.78 9.16
N ARG A 144 -11.49 19.45 7.92
CA ARG A 144 -12.79 18.83 7.61
C ARG A 144 -12.66 17.32 7.34
N LEU A 145 -11.44 16.81 7.22
CA LEU A 145 -11.16 15.41 6.90
C LEU A 145 -11.66 14.47 7.99
N ALA A 146 -11.38 14.80 9.26
CA ALA A 146 -11.70 13.97 10.42
C ALA A 146 -12.36 14.81 11.52
N GLY A 147 -13.28 14.18 12.26
CA GLY A 147 -13.96 14.80 13.40
C GLY A 147 -14.29 13.79 14.50
N PRO A 148 -14.49 14.25 15.76
CA PRO A 148 -14.53 15.66 16.18
C PRO A 148 -13.14 16.29 16.37
N ALA A 149 -13.10 17.63 16.46
CA ALA A 149 -11.84 18.39 16.59
C ALA A 149 -11.03 18.04 17.86
N ALA A 150 -11.67 17.45 18.87
CA ALA A 150 -11.01 16.99 20.11
C ALA A 150 -10.03 15.82 19.88
N LEU A 151 -10.13 15.10 18.74
CA LEU A 151 -9.20 14.01 18.38
C LEU A 151 -7.73 14.45 18.36
N ARG A 152 -7.46 15.75 18.16
CA ARG A 152 -6.12 16.34 18.21
C ARG A 152 -5.38 16.20 19.54
N ALA A 153 -6.06 15.75 20.60
CA ALA A 153 -5.55 15.60 21.95
C ALA A 153 -5.63 14.15 22.47
N VAL A 154 -5.98 13.19 21.62
CA VAL A 154 -6.02 11.76 21.95
C VAL A 154 -5.17 11.00 20.95
N ARG A 155 -4.37 10.03 21.42
CA ARG A 155 -3.56 9.19 20.54
C ARG A 155 -4.37 7.98 20.07
N THR A 156 -5.12 8.18 18.99
CA THR A 156 -5.90 7.14 18.30
C THR A 156 -5.78 7.31 16.78
N SER A 157 -6.09 6.26 16.03
CA SER A 157 -6.16 6.32 14.56
C SER A 157 -7.37 7.15 14.11
N LEU A 158 -7.25 7.78 12.93
CA LEU A 158 -8.37 8.53 12.32
C LEU A 158 -9.37 7.63 11.59
N LEU A 159 -9.08 6.33 11.49
CA LEU A 159 -9.99 5.33 10.95
C LEU A 159 -11.31 5.33 11.75
N GLY A 160 -12.44 5.33 11.05
CA GLY A 160 -13.76 5.49 11.68
C GLY A 160 -14.20 6.94 11.92
N TYR A 161 -13.28 7.91 11.83
CA TYR A 161 -13.54 9.33 12.09
C TYR A 161 -13.47 10.22 10.84
N MET A 162 -13.24 9.62 9.66
CA MET A 162 -13.14 10.31 8.36
C MET A 162 -14.39 10.07 7.49
N PRO A 163 -15.44 10.90 7.61
CA PRO A 163 -16.69 10.71 6.89
C PRO A 163 -16.48 10.78 5.37
N GLY A 164 -17.05 9.80 4.64
CA GLY A 164 -16.91 9.69 3.18
C GLY A 164 -15.68 8.91 2.72
N TRP A 165 -14.70 8.70 3.62
CA TRP A 165 -13.45 8.00 3.32
C TRP A 165 -13.41 6.59 3.93
N PHE A 166 -13.77 6.45 5.20
CA PHE A 166 -13.83 5.17 5.90
C PHE A 166 -15.22 4.92 6.51
N PRO A 167 -15.65 3.65 6.66
CA PRO A 167 -16.83 3.30 7.44
C PRO A 167 -16.70 3.85 8.88
N PRO A 168 -17.81 4.24 9.54
CA PRO A 168 -17.81 4.80 10.90
C PRO A 168 -17.58 3.71 11.96
N CYS A 169 -16.48 2.98 11.84
CA CYS A 169 -16.05 1.91 12.73
C CYS A 169 -14.76 2.34 13.43
N PRO A 170 -14.83 3.14 14.50
CA PRO A 170 -13.64 3.59 15.21
C PRO A 170 -12.85 2.42 15.81
N PRO A 171 -11.53 2.55 15.99
CA PRO A 171 -10.69 1.53 16.59
C PRO A 171 -11.04 1.38 18.08
N ILE A 172 -11.80 0.34 18.42
CA ILE A 172 -12.15 0.03 19.82
C ILE A 172 -11.81 -1.43 20.09
N GLY A 173 -11.04 -1.70 21.14
CA GLY A 173 -10.69 -3.06 21.58
C GLY A 173 -9.19 -3.34 21.63
N PRO A 174 -8.81 -4.57 22.01
CA PRO A 174 -7.41 -5.01 22.03
C PRO A 174 -6.96 -5.34 20.60
N TRP A 175 -6.71 -4.29 19.82
CA TRP A 175 -6.42 -4.37 18.38
C TRP A 175 -5.07 -5.04 18.07
N ARG A 176 -4.21 -5.23 19.08
CA ARG A 176 -2.97 -6.00 19.02
C ARG A 176 -2.97 -7.13 20.07
N PRO A 177 -2.10 -8.15 19.92
CA PRO A 177 -2.07 -9.29 20.84
C PRO A 177 -1.86 -8.88 22.30
N VAL A 178 -2.43 -9.66 23.20
CA VAL A 178 -2.11 -9.64 24.64
C VAL A 178 -1.32 -10.90 24.95
N ASP A 179 -0.02 -10.77 25.18
CA ASP A 179 0.87 -11.90 25.42
C ASP A 179 1.10 -12.13 26.92
N VAL A 180 1.18 -13.39 27.32
CA VAL A 180 1.65 -13.80 28.67
C VAL A 180 3.08 -14.31 28.53
N LEU A 181 4.04 -13.59 29.08
CA LEU A 181 5.46 -13.95 29.03
C LEU A 181 5.85 -14.68 30.31
N ASP A 182 6.34 -15.91 30.19
CA ASP A 182 6.80 -16.75 31.29
C ASP A 182 8.33 -16.63 31.48
N PRO A 183 8.82 -16.10 32.62
CA PRO A 183 10.24 -16.09 32.94
C PRO A 183 10.86 -17.51 33.01
N ALA A 184 10.06 -18.55 33.25
CA ALA A 184 10.52 -19.93 33.26
C ALA A 184 10.89 -20.47 31.86
N ASP A 185 10.36 -19.86 30.78
CA ASP A 185 10.76 -20.18 29.40
C ASP A 185 12.16 -19.62 29.05
N GLY A 186 12.82 -19.01 30.03
CA GLY A 186 14.16 -18.42 30.02
C GLY A 186 14.11 -16.89 29.97
N PRO A 187 15.27 -16.21 29.87
CA PRO A 187 15.34 -14.76 30.02
C PRO A 187 14.42 -14.02 29.05
N VAL A 188 13.51 -13.20 29.55
CA VAL A 188 12.57 -12.43 28.73
C VAL A 188 13.27 -11.18 28.22
N ILE A 189 13.30 -11.00 26.89
CA ILE A 189 13.87 -9.83 26.25
C ILE A 189 12.87 -8.68 26.38
N ALA A 190 13.21 -7.68 27.19
CA ALA A 190 12.43 -6.46 27.35
C ALA A 190 12.64 -5.51 26.15
N ARG A 191 13.89 -5.42 25.66
CA ARG A 191 14.28 -4.57 24.53
C ARG A 191 15.30 -5.27 23.65
N CYS A 192 15.11 -5.18 22.33
CA CYS A 192 16.00 -5.74 21.33
C CYS A 192 16.34 -4.67 20.30
N ASP A 193 17.50 -4.03 20.46
CA ASP A 193 18.00 -3.07 19.48
C ASP A 193 18.92 -3.79 18.50
N LEU A 194 18.55 -3.78 17.22
CA LEU A 194 19.33 -4.38 16.14
C LEU A 194 19.60 -3.30 15.09
N HIS A 195 20.86 -3.10 14.73
CA HIS A 195 21.25 -2.14 13.70
C HIS A 195 22.15 -2.80 12.67
N ALA A 196 21.67 -2.86 11.43
CA ALA A 196 22.42 -3.39 10.29
C ALA A 196 22.97 -2.22 9.46
N SER A 197 24.28 -2.25 9.20
CA SER A 197 24.96 -1.26 8.36
C SER A 197 25.94 -1.94 7.40
N VAL A 198 26.33 -1.23 6.35
CA VAL A 198 27.28 -1.73 5.35
C VAL A 198 28.34 -0.68 5.06
N ASP A 199 29.61 -1.10 5.07
CA ASP A 199 30.77 -0.31 4.66
C ASP A 199 31.55 -1.08 3.59
N GLY A 200 31.64 -0.52 2.40
CA GLY A 200 32.11 -1.23 1.21
C GLY A 200 31.33 -2.52 0.98
N GLU A 201 32.00 -3.66 1.10
CA GLU A 201 31.38 -4.99 0.98
C GLU A 201 31.12 -5.68 2.33
N THR A 202 31.46 -5.02 3.45
CA THR A 202 31.34 -5.62 4.79
C THR A 202 30.04 -5.17 5.45
N GLY A 203 29.19 -6.11 5.81
CA GLY A 203 28.01 -5.86 6.64
C GLY A 203 28.35 -5.97 8.13
N ARG A 204 27.70 -5.15 8.94
CA ARG A 204 27.85 -5.15 10.41
C ARG A 204 26.47 -5.15 11.06
N LEU A 205 26.19 -6.15 11.88
CA LEU A 205 25.01 -6.19 12.74
C LEU A 205 25.43 -5.89 14.18
N GLU A 206 25.06 -4.72 14.66
CA GLU A 206 25.16 -4.35 16.07
C GLU A 206 23.88 -4.73 16.81
N ALA A 207 24.02 -5.28 18.02
CA ALA A 207 22.89 -5.62 18.86
C ALA A 207 23.10 -5.17 20.30
N GLU A 208 22.06 -4.59 20.90
CA GLU A 208 21.94 -4.38 22.34
C GLU A 208 20.63 -5.01 22.83
N LEU A 209 20.73 -5.92 23.79
CA LEU A 209 19.59 -6.66 24.34
C LEU A 209 19.46 -6.31 25.82
N ALA A 210 18.28 -5.87 26.23
CA ALA A 210 17.91 -5.70 27.63
C ALA A 210 16.87 -6.75 28.04
N PHE A 211 17.04 -7.33 29.22
CA PHE A 211 16.20 -8.39 29.74
C PHE A 211 15.37 -7.91 30.93
N SER A 212 14.21 -8.52 31.16
CA SER A 212 13.30 -8.12 32.24
C SER A 212 13.82 -8.44 33.65
N SER A 213 14.89 -9.24 33.74
CA SER A 213 15.52 -9.65 34.99
C SER A 213 17.03 -9.82 34.79
N PRO A 214 17.84 -9.71 35.86
CA PRO A 214 19.26 -10.03 35.80
C PRO A 214 19.53 -11.41 35.22
N LEU A 215 20.54 -11.51 34.37
CA LEU A 215 20.98 -12.74 33.73
C LEU A 215 22.03 -13.46 34.59
N PRO A 216 22.03 -14.80 34.67
CA PRO A 216 23.07 -15.56 35.39
C PRO A 216 24.49 -15.25 34.89
N ASP A 217 25.47 -15.14 35.79
CA ASP A 217 26.84 -14.79 35.43
C ASP A 217 27.50 -15.79 34.46
N SER A 218 27.12 -17.07 34.56
CA SER A 218 27.63 -18.16 33.73
C SER A 218 26.91 -18.34 32.38
N LEU A 219 25.92 -17.50 32.06
CA LEU A 219 25.10 -17.62 30.84
C LEU A 219 25.96 -17.48 29.57
N ALA A 220 26.04 -18.53 28.77
CA ALA A 220 26.73 -18.48 27.48
C ALA A 220 25.79 -17.86 26.42
N ALA A 221 26.14 -16.67 25.95
CA ALA A 221 25.32 -15.93 24.99
C ALA A 221 26.07 -15.65 23.68
N ARG A 222 25.42 -15.92 22.54
CA ARG A 222 25.94 -15.63 21.19
C ARG A 222 24.84 -15.07 20.30
N LEU A 223 25.18 -14.13 19.43
CA LEU A 223 24.29 -13.67 18.36
C LEU A 223 24.78 -14.20 17.01
N SER A 224 23.90 -14.74 16.19
CA SER A 224 24.19 -15.11 14.79
C SER A 224 23.40 -14.26 13.81
N CYS A 225 24.01 -13.95 12.67
CA CYS A 225 23.39 -13.32 11.50
C CYS A 225 23.83 -14.10 10.25
N GLY A 226 22.89 -14.83 9.64
CA GLY A 226 23.22 -15.82 8.61
C GLY A 226 24.19 -16.88 9.14
N GLU A 227 25.28 -17.13 8.41
CA GLU A 227 26.31 -18.10 8.78
C GLU A 227 27.35 -17.55 9.78
N HIS A 228 27.29 -16.25 10.10
CA HIS A 228 28.25 -15.58 10.98
C HIS A 228 27.69 -15.45 12.39
N ALA A 229 28.58 -15.46 13.39
CA ALA A 229 28.18 -15.28 14.78
C ALA A 229 29.26 -14.62 15.62
N ALA A 230 28.86 -13.93 16.68
CA ALA A 230 29.74 -13.29 17.65
C ALA A 230 29.24 -13.51 19.08
N PRO A 231 30.15 -13.63 20.07
CA PRO A 231 29.75 -13.69 21.48
C PRO A 231 29.02 -12.39 21.87
N LEU A 232 28.06 -12.51 22.80
CA LEU A 232 27.40 -11.38 23.44
C LEU A 232 28.16 -11.03 24.72
N GLU A 233 28.65 -9.80 24.79
CA GLU A 233 29.37 -9.26 25.93
C GLU A 233 28.39 -8.68 26.95
N ARG A 234 28.65 -8.94 28.22
CA ARG A 234 27.86 -8.39 29.32
C ARG A 234 28.26 -6.95 29.59
N VAL A 235 27.28 -6.04 29.47
CA VAL A 235 27.45 -4.60 29.74
C VAL A 235 26.61 -4.10 30.93
N GLY A 236 25.87 -5.00 31.57
CA GLY A 236 25.09 -4.77 32.79
C GLY A 236 24.57 -6.09 33.39
N ALA A 237 23.86 -6.01 34.52
CA ALA A 237 23.27 -7.20 35.15
C ALA A 237 22.23 -7.89 34.24
N ASP A 238 21.54 -7.09 33.43
CA ASP A 238 20.41 -7.44 32.57
C ASP A 238 20.62 -7.02 31.10
N ARG A 239 21.87 -6.70 30.70
CA ARG A 239 22.19 -6.19 29.36
C ARG A 239 23.35 -6.91 28.70
N LEU A 240 23.16 -7.22 27.42
CA LEU A 240 24.15 -7.84 26.54
C LEU A 240 24.34 -7.01 25.26
N ARG A 241 25.57 -6.97 24.74
CA ARG A 241 25.91 -6.29 23.47
C ARG A 241 26.75 -7.20 22.57
N ALA A 242 26.52 -7.16 21.26
CA ALA A 242 27.35 -7.87 20.28
C ALA A 242 27.52 -7.06 18.99
N THR A 243 28.57 -7.39 18.25
CA THR A 243 28.77 -6.98 16.86
C THR A 243 29.09 -8.21 16.04
N VAL A 244 28.24 -8.54 15.06
CA VAL A 244 28.51 -9.60 14.07
C VAL A 244 28.97 -8.94 12.77
N THR A 245 30.15 -9.32 12.29
CA THR A 245 30.73 -8.81 11.03
C THR A 245 30.61 -9.88 9.94
N LEU A 246 30.09 -9.48 8.78
CA LEU A 246 29.87 -10.34 7.62
C LEU A 246 30.69 -9.77 6.43
N PRO A 247 31.76 -10.43 5.98
CA PRO A 247 32.49 -9.99 4.81
C PRO A 247 31.73 -10.33 3.53
N ARG A 248 31.79 -9.45 2.52
CA ARG A 248 31.19 -9.65 1.18
C ARG A 248 29.69 -9.95 1.23
N VAL A 249 28.93 -9.12 1.93
CA VAL A 249 27.48 -9.29 2.02
C VAL A 249 26.81 -9.13 0.66
N ARG A 250 25.90 -10.04 0.34
CA ARG A 250 24.86 -9.78 -0.67
C ARG A 250 23.96 -8.69 -0.12
N ARG A 251 23.95 -7.53 -0.80
CA ARG A 251 23.14 -6.38 -0.39
C ARG A 251 21.66 -6.62 -0.67
N TRP A 252 20.81 -6.05 0.18
CA TRP A 252 19.37 -6.02 -0.03
C TRP A 252 19.00 -4.97 -1.08
N TRP A 253 18.14 -5.33 -2.03
CA TRP A 253 17.61 -4.45 -3.07
C TRP A 253 16.08 -4.52 -3.13
N PRO A 254 15.40 -3.45 -3.56
CA PRO A 254 14.04 -3.59 -4.04
C PRO A 254 14.01 -4.56 -5.23
N HIS A 255 12.95 -5.37 -5.34
CA HIS A 255 12.90 -6.49 -6.29
C HIS A 255 13.04 -6.06 -7.76
N THR A 256 12.70 -4.81 -8.07
CA THR A 256 12.83 -4.25 -9.42
C THR A 256 14.28 -3.96 -9.81
N HIS A 257 15.20 -3.85 -8.85
CA HIS A 257 16.61 -3.50 -9.07
C HIS A 257 17.59 -4.62 -8.69
N GLY A 258 17.17 -5.63 -7.93
CA GLY A 258 18.06 -6.72 -7.54
C GLY A 258 17.41 -7.74 -6.60
N GLU A 259 18.24 -8.60 -6.01
CA GLU A 259 17.78 -9.58 -5.03
C GLU A 259 17.53 -8.92 -3.65
N PRO A 260 16.36 -9.12 -3.02
CA PRO A 260 16.11 -8.70 -1.64
C PRO A 260 16.80 -9.65 -0.64
N ALA A 261 18.14 -9.67 -0.63
CA ALA A 261 18.91 -10.59 0.20
C ALA A 261 18.70 -10.32 1.71
N LEU A 262 18.31 -11.36 2.44
CA LEU A 262 18.06 -11.34 3.89
C LEU A 262 18.92 -12.36 4.63
N TYR A 263 19.22 -12.06 5.89
CA TYR A 263 20.00 -12.88 6.81
C TYR A 263 19.22 -13.08 8.10
N ASP A 264 19.00 -14.34 8.49
CA ASP A 264 18.33 -14.68 9.73
C ASP A 264 19.17 -14.25 10.94
N ILE A 265 18.52 -13.60 11.91
CA ILE A 265 19.11 -13.21 13.18
C ILE A 265 18.62 -14.16 14.26
N ALA A 266 19.54 -14.72 15.04
CA ALA A 266 19.18 -15.56 16.17
C ALA A 266 20.08 -15.31 17.38
N LEU A 267 19.44 -15.27 18.55
CA LEU A 267 20.08 -15.29 19.85
C LEU A 267 20.25 -16.74 20.31
N HIS A 268 21.43 -17.09 20.78
CA HIS A 268 21.74 -18.39 21.38
C HIS A 268 22.06 -18.18 22.85
N LEU A 269 21.23 -18.71 23.74
CA LEU A 269 21.43 -18.68 25.20
C LEU A 269 21.61 -20.11 25.69
N ASP A 270 22.77 -20.45 26.25
CA ASP A 270 23.13 -21.81 26.69
C ASP A 270 22.83 -22.89 25.62
N GLY A 271 23.06 -22.54 24.34
CA GLY A 271 22.80 -23.40 23.19
C GLY A 271 21.34 -23.41 22.69
N ALA A 272 20.39 -22.84 23.41
CA ALA A 272 19.02 -22.67 22.95
C ALA A 272 18.91 -21.52 21.93
N ARG A 273 18.53 -21.85 20.69
CA ARG A 273 18.35 -20.88 19.61
C ARG A 273 16.98 -20.20 19.71
N ARG A 274 16.98 -18.87 19.68
CA ARG A 274 15.79 -18.01 19.64
C ARG A 274 15.87 -17.09 18.43
N ALA A 275 14.92 -17.22 17.50
CA ALA A 275 14.85 -16.34 16.34
C ALA A 275 14.48 -14.90 16.77
N LEU A 276 15.22 -13.92 16.25
CA LEU A 276 14.99 -12.48 16.44
C LEU A 276 14.48 -11.79 15.16
N GLY A 277 14.22 -12.54 14.09
CA GLY A 277 13.80 -12.03 12.78
C GLY A 277 14.91 -12.18 11.75
N ALA A 278 14.88 -11.32 10.73
CA ALA A 278 15.89 -11.26 9.68
C ALA A 278 16.21 -9.79 9.37
N THR A 279 17.36 -9.54 8.75
CA THR A 279 17.75 -8.20 8.28
C THR A 279 18.41 -8.27 6.91
N GLY A 280 18.53 -7.11 6.25
CA GLY A 280 19.24 -6.94 5.00
C GLY A 280 20.22 -5.78 5.09
N PHE A 281 21.32 -5.86 4.34
CA PHE A 281 22.37 -4.84 4.33
C PHE A 281 22.23 -3.96 3.10
N ARG A 282 22.01 -2.65 3.28
CA ARG A 282 21.83 -1.70 2.18
C ARG A 282 22.17 -0.28 2.62
N THR A 283 22.40 0.62 1.66
CA THR A 283 22.37 2.07 1.91
C THR A 283 21.13 2.71 1.27
N ILE A 284 20.56 3.72 1.92
CA ILE A 284 19.60 4.64 1.31
C ILE A 284 20.06 6.07 1.51
N GLU A 285 20.03 6.83 0.43
CA GLU A 285 20.37 8.25 0.41
C GLU A 285 19.29 9.04 -0.35
N PRO A 286 18.95 10.27 0.08
CA PRO A 286 18.08 11.15 -0.72
C PRO A 286 18.72 11.52 -2.06
N GLU A 287 17.93 11.55 -3.13
CA GLU A 287 18.29 12.05 -4.46
C GLU A 287 17.54 13.37 -4.72
N PRO A 288 18.16 14.54 -4.53
CA PRO A 288 17.49 15.82 -4.72
C PRO A 288 17.33 16.20 -6.21
N GLY A 289 17.87 15.39 -7.13
CA GLY A 289 17.90 15.68 -8.56
C GLY A 289 18.88 16.79 -8.94
N ASP A 290 19.09 16.97 -10.25
CA ASP A 290 20.14 17.86 -10.78
C ASP A 290 20.02 19.34 -10.35
N ASP A 291 18.80 19.83 -10.07
CA ASP A 291 18.56 21.20 -9.63
C ASP A 291 18.44 21.36 -8.12
N GLY A 292 18.65 20.28 -7.35
CA GLY A 292 18.65 20.28 -5.88
C GLY A 292 17.27 20.52 -5.24
N ARG A 293 16.19 20.58 -6.04
CA ARG A 293 14.84 20.91 -5.56
C ARG A 293 13.90 19.71 -5.47
N GLY A 294 14.32 18.55 -5.96
CA GLY A 294 13.53 17.34 -5.95
C GLY A 294 13.63 16.55 -4.64
N PHE A 295 12.96 15.40 -4.66
CA PHE A 295 13.12 14.33 -3.68
C PHE A 295 13.03 13.00 -4.43
N GLY A 296 13.89 12.07 -4.08
CA GLY A 296 13.99 10.73 -4.65
C GLY A 296 14.90 9.90 -3.76
N LEU A 297 15.14 8.64 -4.13
CA LEU A 297 15.98 7.74 -3.36
C LEU A 297 17.08 7.12 -4.22
N ARG A 298 18.28 7.03 -3.67
CA ARG A 298 19.32 6.10 -4.11
C ARG A 298 19.35 4.92 -3.17
N VAL A 299 19.22 3.71 -3.71
CA VAL A 299 19.45 2.46 -2.96
C VAL A 299 20.77 1.89 -3.42
N ASN A 300 21.71 1.66 -2.49
CA ASN A 300 23.04 1.15 -2.81
C ASN A 300 23.77 1.97 -3.90
N GLY A 301 23.55 3.29 -3.90
CA GLY A 301 24.12 4.24 -4.86
C GLY A 301 23.37 4.39 -6.20
N VAL A 302 22.33 3.58 -6.45
CA VAL A 302 21.55 3.62 -7.71
C VAL A 302 20.23 4.36 -7.51
N PRO A 303 19.89 5.38 -8.34
CA PRO A 303 18.59 6.04 -8.29
C PRO A 303 17.44 5.07 -8.56
N VAL A 304 16.41 5.14 -7.73
CA VAL A 304 15.21 4.30 -7.83
C VAL A 304 14.00 5.19 -8.09
N PHE A 305 13.31 4.95 -9.21
CA PHE A 305 11.97 5.52 -9.40
C PHE A 305 11.00 4.82 -8.43
N ALA A 306 10.60 5.51 -7.37
CA ALA A 306 9.72 4.95 -6.35
C ALA A 306 8.28 4.87 -6.90
N ARG A 307 7.73 3.66 -6.95
CA ARG A 307 6.42 3.42 -7.56
C ARG A 307 5.59 2.47 -6.73
N GLY A 308 4.32 2.80 -6.58
CA GLY A 308 3.47 2.06 -5.67
C GLY A 308 2.13 2.68 -5.39
N ALA A 309 1.64 2.42 -4.20
CA ALA A 309 0.37 2.92 -3.71
C ALA A 309 0.41 3.22 -2.20
N CYS A 310 -0.51 4.06 -1.76
CA CYS A 310 -0.79 4.28 -0.35
C CYS A 310 -1.56 3.10 0.22
N TRP A 311 -1.03 2.53 1.31
CA TRP A 311 -1.64 1.48 2.11
C TRP A 311 -2.60 2.08 3.12
N SER A 312 -3.80 1.52 3.19
CA SER A 312 -4.77 1.85 4.23
C SER A 312 -4.58 0.97 5.45
N THR A 313 -5.14 -0.24 5.40
CA THR A 313 -4.88 -1.30 6.36
C THR A 313 -5.25 -2.65 5.75
N ALA A 314 -4.54 -3.72 6.09
CA ALA A 314 -4.81 -5.06 5.56
C ALA A 314 -6.24 -5.58 5.83
N ALA A 315 -6.87 -5.11 6.92
CA ALA A 315 -8.20 -5.53 7.34
C ALA A 315 -8.97 -4.35 7.95
N PRO A 316 -9.71 -3.55 7.17
CA PRO A 316 -10.33 -2.29 7.60
C PRO A 316 -11.23 -2.38 8.83
N LEU A 317 -11.89 -3.52 9.07
CA LEU A 317 -12.74 -3.73 10.24
C LEU A 317 -11.96 -4.22 11.46
N ALA A 318 -11.00 -5.12 11.26
CA ALA A 318 -10.26 -5.79 12.33
C ALA A 318 -9.00 -5.03 12.76
N LEU A 319 -8.45 -4.17 11.88
CA LEU A 319 -7.17 -3.46 12.02
C LEU A 319 -5.97 -4.38 12.28
N HIS A 320 -6.17 -5.67 12.02
CA HIS A 320 -5.19 -6.74 12.10
C HIS A 320 -5.54 -7.78 11.04
N ALA A 321 -4.52 -8.29 10.36
CA ALA A 321 -4.64 -9.35 9.37
C ALA A 321 -3.68 -10.49 9.67
N ASP A 322 -4.03 -11.67 9.18
CA ASP A 322 -3.18 -12.84 9.24
C ASP A 322 -2.04 -12.78 8.20
N ASP A 323 -1.07 -13.68 8.37
CA ASP A 323 0.09 -13.77 7.50
C ASP A 323 -0.30 -14.04 6.03
N ALA A 324 -1.34 -14.84 5.81
CA ALA A 324 -1.85 -15.16 4.48
C ALA A 324 -2.42 -13.92 3.75
N THR A 325 -3.11 -13.04 4.47
CA THR A 325 -3.64 -11.79 3.91
C THR A 325 -2.54 -10.82 3.57
N TYR A 326 -1.56 -10.59 4.46
CA TYR A 326 -0.39 -9.76 4.14
C TYR A 326 0.37 -10.29 2.93
N ARG A 327 0.66 -11.60 2.92
CA ARG A 327 1.32 -12.26 1.80
C ARG A 327 0.59 -12.01 0.49
N ARG A 328 -0.72 -12.26 0.44
CA ARG A 328 -1.53 -12.08 -0.78
C ARG A 328 -1.47 -10.63 -1.29
N LEU A 329 -1.73 -9.66 -0.42
CA LEU A 329 -1.78 -8.25 -0.80
C LEU A 329 -0.41 -7.73 -1.25
N LEU A 330 0.66 -8.08 -0.53
CA LEU A 330 2.01 -7.63 -0.87
C LEU A 330 2.61 -8.37 -2.07
N GLU A 331 2.25 -9.64 -2.29
CA GLU A 331 2.54 -10.34 -3.56
C GLU A 331 1.84 -9.64 -4.72
N GLN A 332 0.57 -9.21 -4.57
CA GLN A 332 -0.12 -8.40 -5.59
C GLN A 332 0.56 -7.04 -5.82
N ALA A 333 1.07 -6.37 -4.78
CA ALA A 333 1.84 -5.15 -4.94
C ALA A 333 3.13 -5.38 -5.74
N ARG A 334 3.93 -6.39 -5.35
CA ARG A 334 5.15 -6.79 -6.07
C ARG A 334 4.86 -7.13 -7.53
N ASP A 335 3.84 -7.96 -7.77
CA ASP A 335 3.47 -8.45 -9.10
C ASP A 335 2.96 -7.31 -10.01
N ALA A 336 2.42 -6.22 -9.43
CA ALA A 336 2.10 -4.98 -10.14
C ALA A 336 3.34 -4.14 -10.51
N GLY A 337 4.55 -4.61 -10.17
CA GLY A 337 5.80 -3.89 -10.39
C GLY A 337 6.05 -2.79 -9.34
N PHE A 338 5.26 -2.70 -8.27
CA PHE A 338 5.51 -1.73 -7.21
C PHE A 338 6.81 -2.06 -6.49
N ASN A 339 7.58 -1.04 -6.14
CA ASN A 339 8.78 -1.17 -5.31
C ASN A 339 8.67 -0.37 -4.02
N MET A 340 7.56 0.33 -3.78
CA MET A 340 7.30 1.07 -2.56
C MET A 340 5.83 0.99 -2.14
N ILE A 341 5.57 0.99 -0.84
CA ILE A 341 4.24 1.16 -0.25
C ILE A 341 4.32 2.28 0.79
N ARG A 342 3.33 3.18 0.82
CA ARG A 342 3.24 4.24 1.84
C ARG A 342 2.16 3.95 2.87
N VAL A 343 2.52 3.86 4.14
CA VAL A 343 1.57 3.84 5.25
C VAL A 343 1.39 5.28 5.73
N GLY A 344 0.27 5.91 5.35
CA GLY A 344 -0.01 7.31 5.62
C GLY A 344 -0.44 7.58 7.07
N GLY A 345 -0.22 8.81 7.55
CA GLY A 345 -0.45 9.22 8.94
C GLY A 345 -1.93 9.26 9.37
N THR A 346 -2.86 9.13 8.42
CA THR A 346 -4.30 8.95 8.66
C THR A 346 -4.68 7.52 9.04
N MET A 347 -3.76 6.56 8.90
CA MET A 347 -3.99 5.12 9.08
C MET A 347 -3.57 4.68 10.49
N ALA A 348 -2.94 3.51 10.62
CA ALA A 348 -2.35 3.00 11.84
C ALA A 348 -0.98 2.36 11.54
N TYR A 349 -0.07 2.30 12.53
CA TYR A 349 1.14 1.49 12.39
C TYR A 349 0.74 0.03 12.18
N GLU A 350 1.16 -0.56 11.06
CA GLU A 350 0.82 -1.94 10.71
C GLU A 350 1.57 -2.96 11.57
N ALA A 351 1.17 -4.23 11.47
CA ALA A 351 1.84 -5.31 12.19
C ALA A 351 3.28 -5.49 11.68
N ASP A 352 4.16 -6.04 12.52
CA ASP A 352 5.55 -6.37 12.11
C ASP A 352 5.59 -7.31 10.90
N ALA A 353 4.52 -8.11 10.70
CA ALA A 353 4.34 -8.96 9.53
C ALA A 353 4.33 -8.16 8.21
N LEU A 354 3.78 -6.94 8.17
CA LEU A 354 3.83 -6.09 6.97
C LEU A 354 5.28 -5.84 6.56
N HIS A 355 6.10 -5.35 7.48
CA HIS A 355 7.50 -5.05 7.22
C HIS A 355 8.30 -6.31 6.88
N ALA A 356 8.07 -7.42 7.58
CA ALA A 356 8.73 -8.69 7.28
C ALA A 356 8.40 -9.20 5.86
N TRP A 357 7.17 -9.01 5.37
CA TRP A 357 6.81 -9.35 3.99
C TRP A 357 7.39 -8.35 2.99
N CYS A 358 7.38 -7.06 3.28
CA CYS A 358 8.04 -6.04 2.46
C CYS A 358 9.55 -6.31 2.32
N ASP A 359 10.22 -6.70 3.41
CA ASP A 359 11.62 -7.10 3.44
C ASP A 359 11.87 -8.28 2.50
N ARG A 360 11.05 -9.33 2.59
CA ARG A 360 11.16 -10.54 1.76
C ARG A 360 10.86 -10.29 0.29
N LEU A 361 9.90 -9.42 0.00
CA LEU A 361 9.42 -9.15 -1.36
C LEU A 361 10.18 -8.02 -2.04
N GLY A 362 11.12 -7.35 -1.35
CA GLY A 362 11.85 -6.22 -1.90
C GLY A 362 10.96 -4.99 -2.15
N LEU A 363 10.03 -4.72 -1.24
CA LEU A 363 9.17 -3.54 -1.26
C LEU A 363 9.69 -2.53 -0.23
N LEU A 364 10.01 -1.31 -0.66
CA LEU A 364 10.34 -0.20 0.22
C LEU A 364 9.08 0.25 0.99
N VAL A 365 9.25 0.71 2.21
CA VAL A 365 8.16 1.26 3.02
C VAL A 365 8.42 2.73 3.31
N TRP A 366 7.51 3.57 2.87
CA TRP A 366 7.39 4.94 3.34
C TRP A 366 6.43 4.93 4.54
N GLN A 367 6.92 5.32 5.70
CA GLN A 367 6.14 5.32 6.93
C GLN A 367 5.96 6.73 7.46
N ASP A 368 4.72 7.21 7.47
CA ASP A 368 4.36 8.38 8.26
C ASP A 368 4.24 7.97 9.74
N PHE A 369 4.60 8.85 10.68
CA PHE A 369 4.06 8.77 12.03
C PHE A 369 2.54 9.06 11.98
N MET A 370 1.77 8.50 12.91
CA MET A 370 0.29 8.54 12.87
C MET A 370 -0.27 9.91 13.29
N PHE A 371 0.08 10.94 12.53
CA PHE A 371 -0.38 12.31 12.66
C PHE A 371 -0.85 12.81 11.30
N ALA A 372 -2.02 13.44 11.26
CA ALA A 372 -2.55 13.98 10.03
C ALA A 372 -3.49 15.17 10.26
N ASN A 373 -3.35 16.20 9.43
CA ASN A 373 -4.22 17.37 9.26
C ASN A 373 -4.51 18.26 10.50
N PHE A 374 -4.36 17.78 11.74
CA PHE A 374 -4.66 18.49 12.97
C PHE A 374 -3.49 19.36 13.46
N ASP A 375 -3.83 20.44 14.17
CA ASP A 375 -2.88 21.16 15.02
C ASP A 375 -2.76 20.41 16.36
N TYR A 376 -1.85 19.47 16.55
CA TYR A 376 -1.86 18.61 17.76
C TYR A 376 -1.58 19.36 19.08
N ALA A 377 -2.07 18.82 20.20
CA ALA A 377 -2.06 19.45 21.52
C ALA A 377 -0.72 19.30 22.29
N LEU A 378 0.40 19.65 21.64
CA LEU A 378 1.78 19.46 22.14
C LEU A 378 2.15 20.19 23.45
N ALA A 379 1.27 21.08 23.94
CA ALA A 379 1.48 21.81 25.19
C ALA A 379 1.12 20.99 26.44
N ASP A 380 0.43 19.85 26.27
CA ASP A 380 0.19 18.88 27.33
C ASP A 380 1.39 17.91 27.41
N PRO A 381 2.16 17.91 28.52
CA PRO A 381 3.31 17.02 28.66
C PRO A 381 2.96 15.53 28.55
N ALA A 382 1.80 15.10 29.06
CA ALA A 382 1.42 13.69 29.00
C ALA A 382 1.14 13.25 27.55
N PHE A 383 0.51 14.12 26.76
CA PHE A 383 0.32 13.89 25.34
C PHE A 383 1.66 13.82 24.61
N ASP A 384 2.58 14.74 24.91
CA ASP A 384 3.91 14.75 24.30
C ASP A 384 4.72 13.50 24.63
N ASP A 385 4.76 13.09 25.90
CA ASP A 385 5.44 11.88 26.33
C ASP A 385 4.88 10.64 25.60
N ALA A 386 3.56 10.55 25.43
CA ALA A 386 2.94 9.47 24.67
C ALA A 386 3.34 9.49 23.18
N VAL A 387 3.51 10.68 22.58
CA VAL A 387 4.00 10.84 21.19
C VAL A 387 5.44 10.34 21.04
N LEU A 388 6.33 10.72 21.95
CA LEU A 388 7.72 10.27 21.90
C LEU A 388 7.83 8.77 22.17
N GLN A 389 7.05 8.26 23.12
CA GLN A 389 7.03 6.83 23.45
C GLN A 389 6.51 5.97 22.28
N GLU A 390 5.42 6.36 21.62
CA GLU A 390 4.93 5.60 20.44
C GLU A 390 5.98 5.59 19.32
N ALA A 391 6.67 6.71 19.09
CA ALA A 391 7.68 6.84 18.06
C ALA A 391 8.89 5.95 18.36
N GLU A 392 9.39 5.99 19.61
CA GLU A 392 10.50 5.12 20.05
C GLU A 392 10.13 3.64 19.92
N GLN A 393 8.93 3.24 20.37
CA GLN A 393 8.48 1.85 20.31
C GLN A 393 8.33 1.37 18.87
N PHE A 394 7.76 2.18 17.97
CA PHE A 394 7.67 1.84 16.55
C PHE A 394 9.06 1.67 15.91
N LEU A 395 9.94 2.66 16.07
CA LEU A 395 11.26 2.67 15.45
C LEU A 395 12.16 1.55 15.98
N THR A 396 12.06 1.22 17.26
CA THR A 396 12.80 0.11 17.88
C THR A 396 12.36 -1.23 17.28
N ARG A 397 11.05 -1.47 17.13
CA ARG A 397 10.53 -2.73 16.54
C ARG A 397 10.94 -2.91 15.08
N GLN A 398 11.00 -1.83 14.30
CA GLN A 398 11.34 -1.89 12.87
C GLN A 398 12.83 -1.69 12.58
N ARG A 399 13.70 -1.65 13.60
CA ARG A 399 15.10 -1.26 13.45
C ARG A 399 15.92 -2.18 12.54
N ALA A 400 15.61 -3.47 12.57
CA ALA A 400 16.24 -4.47 11.71
C ALA A 400 15.66 -4.52 10.29
N SER A 401 14.53 -3.85 10.02
CA SER A 401 13.81 -3.96 8.75
C SER A 401 14.51 -3.15 7.64
N PRO A 402 15.09 -3.82 6.62
CA PRO A 402 15.66 -3.13 5.48
C PRO A 402 14.59 -2.46 4.60
N SER A 403 13.31 -2.85 4.64
CA SER A 403 12.29 -2.22 3.79
C SER A 403 11.98 -0.78 4.20
N LEU A 404 12.08 -0.43 5.50
CA LEU A 404 11.78 0.94 5.96
C LEU A 404 12.72 1.95 5.29
N ALA A 405 12.19 2.74 4.37
CA ALA A 405 12.97 3.52 3.40
C ALA A 405 12.78 5.02 3.50
N VAL A 406 11.63 5.47 4.00
CA VAL A 406 11.36 6.87 4.32
C VAL A 406 10.58 6.93 5.62
N LEU A 407 10.98 7.81 6.53
CA LEU A 407 10.19 8.21 7.68
C LEU A 407 9.60 9.59 7.43
N CYS A 408 8.34 9.79 7.79
CA CYS A 408 7.66 11.06 7.62
C CYS A 408 6.96 11.52 8.90
N GLY A 409 7.04 12.82 9.23
CA GLY A 409 6.44 13.36 10.45
C GLY A 409 4.92 13.31 10.50
N GLY A 410 4.25 13.39 9.35
CA GLY A 410 2.79 13.32 9.26
C GLY A 410 2.24 13.60 7.86
N SER A 411 0.92 13.53 7.74
CA SER A 411 0.19 13.80 6.50
C SER A 411 -0.57 15.14 6.56
N GLU A 412 -0.30 16.00 5.59
CA GLU A 412 -0.98 17.26 5.30
C GLU A 412 -1.08 18.26 6.47
N ILE A 413 -0.28 18.10 7.53
CA ILE A 413 -0.31 19.03 8.66
C ILE A 413 0.19 20.40 8.20
N ALA A 414 1.30 20.42 7.46
CA ALA A 414 1.88 21.64 6.91
C ALA A 414 1.00 22.24 5.82
N GLN A 415 0.35 21.39 5.00
CA GLN A 415 -0.62 21.83 3.98
C GLN A 415 -1.82 22.53 4.62
N GLN A 416 -2.48 21.91 5.61
CA GLN A 416 -3.64 22.51 6.28
C GLN A 416 -3.29 23.83 6.97
N ALA A 417 -2.13 23.89 7.63
CA ALA A 417 -1.64 25.12 8.22
C ALA A 417 -1.37 26.21 7.15
N ALA A 418 -0.72 25.87 6.05
CA ALA A 418 -0.43 26.81 4.96
C ALA A 418 -1.71 27.34 4.28
N MET A 419 -2.68 26.46 3.99
CA MET A 419 -3.98 26.85 3.42
C MET A 419 -4.83 27.70 4.37
N SER A 420 -4.55 27.62 5.68
CA SER A 420 -5.15 28.49 6.70
C SER A 420 -4.41 29.83 6.87
N GLY A 421 -3.42 30.12 6.02
CA GLY A 421 -2.67 31.39 6.00
C GLY A 421 -1.48 31.46 6.96
N LEU A 422 -1.02 30.33 7.51
CA LEU A 422 0.08 30.32 8.49
C LEU A 422 1.46 30.32 7.84
N ALA A 423 2.38 31.06 8.47
CA ALA A 423 3.78 31.14 8.07
C ALA A 423 4.51 29.80 8.32
N PRO A 424 5.62 29.50 7.61
CA PRO A 424 6.35 28.22 7.73
C PRO A 424 6.63 27.76 9.16
N GLN A 425 7.07 28.66 10.04
CA GLN A 425 7.42 28.36 11.44
C GLN A 425 6.21 27.94 12.29
N GLN A 426 4.99 28.21 11.81
CA GLN A 426 3.73 27.91 12.51
C GLN A 426 3.08 26.60 12.03
N ARG A 427 3.69 25.89 11.06
CA ARG A 427 3.12 24.70 10.41
C ARG A 427 3.39 23.40 11.17
N CYS A 428 3.24 23.43 12.50
CA CYS A 428 3.54 22.30 13.40
C CYS A 428 4.99 21.77 13.36
N VAL A 429 5.95 22.62 12.99
CA VAL A 429 7.39 22.30 12.86
C VAL A 429 7.99 21.68 14.13
N GLU A 430 7.49 22.04 15.31
CA GLU A 430 7.95 21.47 16.59
C GLU A 430 7.70 19.96 16.69
N LEU A 431 6.52 19.47 16.30
CA LEU A 431 6.22 18.04 16.28
C LEU A 431 7.02 17.35 15.17
N THR A 432 6.86 17.84 13.94
CA THR A 432 7.30 17.10 12.76
C THR A 432 8.77 17.30 12.44
N ALA A 433 9.30 18.51 12.46
CA ALA A 433 10.68 18.77 12.06
C ALA A 433 11.68 18.80 13.24
N ALA A 434 11.21 18.77 14.49
CA ALA A 434 12.08 18.74 15.68
C ALA A 434 11.94 17.43 16.47
N ARG A 435 10.79 17.17 17.11
CA ARG A 435 10.60 16.01 18.01
C ARG A 435 10.71 14.67 17.27
N LEU A 436 9.86 14.45 16.26
CA LEU A 436 9.85 13.21 15.48
C LEU A 436 11.10 13.04 14.63
N ALA A 437 11.60 14.14 14.04
CA ALA A 437 12.86 14.14 13.30
C ALA A 437 14.05 13.74 14.19
N GLY A 438 14.10 14.26 15.42
CA GLY A 438 15.13 13.91 16.40
C GLY A 438 15.08 12.44 16.81
N CYS A 439 13.87 11.90 17.03
CA CYS A 439 13.67 10.47 17.31
C CYS A 439 14.14 9.60 16.13
N ALA A 440 13.75 9.95 14.91
CA ALA A 440 14.18 9.27 13.69
C ALA A 440 15.70 9.30 13.53
N ALA A 441 16.34 10.46 13.71
CA ALA A 441 17.79 10.60 13.60
C ALA A 441 18.55 9.78 14.67
N ALA A 442 18.01 9.67 15.89
CA ALA A 442 18.63 8.90 16.95
C ALA A 442 18.50 7.38 16.76
N LEU A 443 17.34 6.92 16.24
CA LEU A 443 17.03 5.49 16.19
C LEU A 443 17.24 4.86 14.80
N ARG A 444 17.05 5.62 13.72
CA ARG A 444 17.14 5.22 12.31
C ARG A 444 17.87 6.27 11.46
N PRO A 445 19.14 6.60 11.77
CA PRO A 445 19.94 7.54 10.97
C PRO A 445 20.17 7.07 9.53
N ASP A 446 19.96 5.77 9.26
CA ASP A 446 20.05 5.15 7.94
C ASP A 446 18.84 5.42 7.03
N VAL A 447 17.77 6.04 7.55
CA VAL A 447 16.52 6.28 6.82
C VAL A 447 16.29 7.78 6.60
N PRO A 448 16.11 8.23 5.35
CA PRO A 448 15.69 9.59 5.04
C PRO A 448 14.43 10.02 5.78
N TYR A 449 14.44 11.27 6.24
CA TYR A 449 13.31 11.88 6.94
C TYR A 449 12.65 12.99 6.11
N VAL A 450 11.33 12.96 6.02
CA VAL A 450 10.50 13.99 5.38
C VAL A 450 9.61 14.64 6.46
N PRO A 451 9.70 15.95 6.72
CA PRO A 451 8.93 16.57 7.80
C PRO A 451 7.42 16.37 7.68
N ASP A 452 6.83 16.51 6.50
CA ASP A 452 5.40 16.34 6.27
C ASP A 452 5.15 15.90 4.83
N THR A 453 4.02 15.28 4.55
CA THR A 453 3.57 15.00 3.19
C THR A 453 2.32 15.82 2.89
N PRO A 454 2.39 16.87 2.07
CA PRO A 454 3.53 17.30 1.24
C PRO A 454 4.53 18.25 1.96
N ASP A 455 5.72 18.45 1.37
CA ASP A 455 6.84 19.25 1.91
C ASP A 455 7.61 20.01 0.80
N GLY A 456 8.24 21.13 1.18
CA GLY A 456 9.12 21.91 0.32
C GLY A 456 8.56 23.27 -0.12
N GLY A 457 9.44 24.10 -0.68
CA GLY A 457 9.07 25.41 -1.23
C GLY A 457 8.44 26.39 -0.22
N VAL A 458 7.85 27.46 -0.76
CA VAL A 458 7.10 28.46 0.04
C VAL A 458 5.75 27.89 0.49
N LEU A 459 5.11 27.14 -0.41
CA LEU A 459 3.88 26.40 -0.18
C LEU A 459 4.19 24.92 -0.30
N PRO A 460 3.87 24.10 0.73
CA PRO A 460 4.31 22.71 0.82
C PRO A 460 3.71 21.80 -0.25
N PHE A 461 2.59 22.19 -0.86
CA PHE A 461 1.83 21.38 -1.82
C PHE A 461 2.16 21.67 -3.29
N LEU A 462 3.24 22.40 -3.59
CA LEU A 462 3.63 22.67 -4.98
C LEU A 462 4.28 21.42 -5.61
N PRO A 463 3.76 20.88 -6.73
CA PRO A 463 4.26 19.62 -7.29
C PRO A 463 5.74 19.64 -7.71
N ARG A 464 6.26 20.83 -8.03
CA ARG A 464 7.62 21.06 -8.51
C ARG A 464 8.68 21.22 -7.40
N GLU A 465 8.31 21.03 -6.15
CA GLU A 465 9.20 21.15 -4.99
C GLU A 465 9.11 19.84 -4.18
N ARG A 466 10.26 19.19 -3.94
CA ARG A 466 10.43 18.00 -3.10
C ARG A 466 9.30 16.96 -3.23
N VAL A 467 8.34 16.95 -2.30
CA VAL A 467 7.30 15.93 -2.15
C VAL A 467 5.92 16.58 -2.17
N SER A 468 5.01 16.04 -2.96
CA SER A 468 3.67 16.62 -3.19
C SER A 468 2.56 15.58 -3.17
N HIS A 469 1.32 16.03 -2.93
CA HIS A 469 0.11 15.28 -3.27
C HIS A 469 -0.40 15.78 -4.62
N TYR A 470 -0.18 15.00 -5.68
CA TYR A 470 -0.52 15.39 -7.05
C TYR A 470 -1.87 14.81 -7.47
N TYR A 471 -2.90 15.65 -7.41
CA TYR A 471 -4.25 15.33 -7.88
C TYR A 471 -4.69 16.13 -9.12
N GLY A 472 -3.71 16.66 -9.88
CA GLY A 472 -3.95 17.40 -11.12
C GLY A 472 -4.74 16.54 -12.12
N VAL A 473 -4.08 15.52 -12.66
CA VAL A 473 -4.78 14.38 -13.25
C VAL A 473 -5.45 13.60 -12.11
N GLY A 474 -6.76 13.39 -12.20
CA GLY A 474 -7.61 12.98 -11.07
C GLY A 474 -8.52 14.10 -10.60
N ALA A 475 -8.56 14.35 -9.29
CA ALA A 475 -9.57 15.18 -8.63
C ALA A 475 -9.70 16.62 -9.18
N TYR A 476 -8.61 17.22 -9.69
CA TYR A 476 -8.63 18.57 -10.26
C TYR A 476 -8.91 18.62 -11.77
N LEU A 477 -9.27 17.49 -12.38
CA LEU A 477 -9.74 17.39 -13.77
C LEU A 477 -8.77 17.99 -14.80
N ARG A 478 -7.46 17.93 -14.54
CA ARG A 478 -6.46 18.42 -15.48
C ARG A 478 -6.24 17.41 -16.61
N PRO A 479 -5.98 17.88 -17.85
CA PRO A 479 -5.61 16.99 -18.95
C PRO A 479 -4.34 16.20 -18.65
N LEU A 480 -4.12 15.08 -19.36
CA LEU A 480 -2.96 14.20 -19.15
C LEU A 480 -1.61 14.91 -19.34
N ASP A 481 -1.54 15.94 -20.19
CA ASP A 481 -0.33 16.75 -20.40
C ASP A 481 0.11 17.52 -19.14
N ASP A 482 -0.78 17.66 -18.16
CA ASP A 482 -0.50 18.31 -16.89
C ASP A 482 0.48 17.50 -16.04
N ALA A 483 0.49 16.16 -16.18
CA ALA A 483 1.47 15.30 -15.51
C ALA A 483 2.92 15.69 -15.87
N ARG A 484 3.13 16.19 -17.10
CA ARG A 484 4.39 16.79 -17.57
C ARG A 484 4.51 18.25 -17.12
N ARG A 485 3.49 19.07 -17.41
CA ARG A 485 3.50 20.53 -17.20
C ARG A 485 3.72 20.92 -15.73
N ALA A 486 3.20 20.12 -14.80
CA ALA A 486 3.31 20.37 -13.37
C ALA A 486 4.75 20.21 -12.82
N ASP A 487 5.66 19.61 -13.62
CA ASP A 487 7.06 19.34 -13.23
C ASP A 487 7.16 18.57 -11.90
N VAL A 488 6.28 17.56 -11.74
CA VAL A 488 6.15 16.77 -10.51
C VAL A 488 7.50 16.18 -10.11
N ARG A 489 7.94 16.41 -8.87
CA ARG A 489 9.21 15.86 -8.34
C ARG A 489 9.02 14.53 -7.64
N PHE A 490 8.08 14.47 -6.71
CA PHE A 490 7.64 13.23 -6.10
C PHE A 490 6.16 13.37 -5.73
N ALA A 491 5.34 12.42 -6.12
CA ALA A 491 3.93 12.37 -5.73
C ALA A 491 3.72 11.30 -4.64
N SER A 492 3.73 11.70 -3.36
CA SER A 492 3.46 10.78 -2.24
C SER A 492 2.00 10.35 -2.16
N GLU A 493 1.13 11.05 -2.89
CA GLU A 493 -0.22 10.64 -3.26
C GLU A 493 -0.54 11.13 -4.67
N CYS A 494 -1.24 10.32 -5.47
CA CYS A 494 -1.72 10.74 -6.78
C CYS A 494 -2.89 9.91 -7.30
N LEU A 495 -3.50 10.37 -8.40
CA LEU A 495 -4.43 9.59 -9.22
C LEU A 495 -5.58 8.94 -8.44
N ALA A 496 -6.26 9.73 -7.61
CA ALA A 496 -7.48 9.30 -6.93
C ALA A 496 -8.66 9.25 -7.91
N PHE A 497 -9.28 8.07 -8.08
CA PHE A 497 -10.44 7.83 -8.95
C PHE A 497 -11.44 6.86 -8.33
N ALA A 498 -12.72 6.93 -8.73
CA ALA A 498 -13.70 5.89 -8.43
C ALA A 498 -13.48 4.68 -9.35
N ASN A 499 -12.60 3.77 -8.94
CA ASN A 499 -12.20 2.61 -9.74
C ASN A 499 -13.31 1.56 -9.72
N VAL A 500 -13.95 1.35 -10.87
CA VAL A 500 -15.04 0.38 -11.03
C VAL A 500 -14.52 -1.05 -10.78
N PRO A 501 -15.11 -1.82 -9.86
CA PRO A 501 -14.63 -3.16 -9.52
C PRO A 501 -14.92 -4.16 -10.64
N CYS A 502 -14.35 -5.37 -10.59
CA CYS A 502 -14.57 -6.40 -11.61
C CYS A 502 -16.03 -6.90 -11.67
N ASP A 503 -16.38 -7.67 -12.70
CA ASP A 503 -17.75 -8.15 -12.89
C ASP A 503 -18.24 -9.03 -11.72
N ALA A 504 -17.39 -9.91 -11.18
CA ALA A 504 -17.74 -10.74 -10.03
C ALA A 504 -18.08 -9.90 -8.78
N ALA A 505 -17.38 -8.79 -8.57
CA ALA A 505 -17.68 -7.87 -7.48
C ALA A 505 -18.95 -7.05 -7.73
N LEU A 506 -19.23 -6.65 -8.97
CA LEU A 506 -20.52 -6.04 -9.33
C LEU A 506 -21.68 -7.02 -9.12
N ASP A 507 -21.50 -8.30 -9.48
CA ASP A 507 -22.49 -9.35 -9.26
C ASP A 507 -22.76 -9.55 -7.76
N ALA A 508 -21.72 -9.59 -6.92
CA ALA A 508 -21.84 -9.66 -5.46
C ALA A 508 -22.57 -8.45 -4.86
N LEU A 509 -22.44 -7.27 -5.48
CA LEU A 509 -23.18 -6.06 -5.10
C LEU A 509 -24.63 -6.05 -5.62
N GLY A 510 -25.02 -7.03 -6.45
CA GLY A 510 -26.31 -7.08 -7.13
C GLY A 510 -26.45 -6.02 -8.22
N ARG A 511 -25.35 -5.71 -8.92
CA ARG A 511 -25.22 -4.76 -10.04
C ARG A 511 -26.01 -3.45 -9.85
N PRO A 512 -25.74 -2.68 -8.78
CA PRO A 512 -26.45 -1.43 -8.55
C PRO A 512 -26.24 -0.43 -9.68
N GLY A 513 -27.29 0.33 -9.98
CA GLY A 513 -27.16 1.58 -10.72
C GLY A 513 -26.32 2.59 -9.93
N VAL A 514 -25.57 3.44 -10.63
CA VAL A 514 -24.62 4.40 -10.02
C VAL A 514 -25.29 5.45 -9.12
N HIS A 515 -26.60 5.66 -9.24
CA HIS A 515 -27.36 6.58 -8.40
C HIS A 515 -27.92 5.93 -7.13
N GLU A 516 -27.81 4.60 -7.00
CA GLU A 516 -28.35 3.89 -5.84
C GLU A 516 -27.50 4.16 -4.59
N PRO A 517 -28.12 4.29 -3.41
CA PRO A 517 -27.39 4.53 -2.16
C PRO A 517 -26.29 3.51 -1.88
N ARG A 518 -26.51 2.22 -2.19
CA ARG A 518 -25.51 1.16 -2.01
C ARG A 518 -24.26 1.35 -2.88
N TRP A 519 -24.39 1.89 -4.10
CA TRP A 519 -23.24 2.25 -4.93
C TRP A 519 -22.52 3.47 -4.37
N LYS A 520 -23.28 4.53 -4.06
CA LYS A 520 -22.74 5.79 -3.52
C LYS A 520 -22.11 5.64 -2.15
N GLN A 521 -22.45 4.61 -1.39
CA GLN A 521 -21.66 4.21 -0.23
C GLN A 521 -20.25 3.84 -0.67
N GLY A 522 -20.05 2.96 -1.64
CA GLY A 522 -18.71 2.58 -2.10
C GLY A 522 -17.92 3.69 -2.82
N VAL A 523 -18.55 4.79 -3.23
CA VAL A 523 -17.90 5.89 -3.96
C VAL A 523 -17.37 6.94 -2.98
N PRO A 524 -16.07 7.26 -3.02
CA PRO A 524 -15.51 8.25 -2.13
C PRO A 524 -15.97 9.67 -2.46
N ARG A 525 -16.01 10.54 -1.44
CA ARG A 525 -16.35 11.96 -1.60
C ARG A 525 -15.77 12.80 -0.49
N ASP A 526 -15.45 14.05 -0.82
CA ASP A 526 -15.01 15.01 0.19
C ASP A 526 -16.19 15.61 0.95
N PRO A 527 -16.05 15.83 2.27
CA PRO A 527 -17.08 16.47 3.08
C PRO A 527 -17.48 17.85 2.54
N GLY A 528 -18.75 17.99 2.17
CA GLY A 528 -19.33 19.23 1.66
C GLY A 528 -19.10 19.49 0.16
N ALA A 529 -18.45 18.57 -0.57
CA ALA A 529 -18.34 18.66 -2.02
C ALA A 529 -19.69 18.36 -2.71
N SER A 530 -20.00 19.14 -3.75
CA SER A 530 -21.16 18.91 -4.64
C SER A 530 -20.92 17.83 -5.71
N TRP A 531 -19.70 17.29 -5.74
CA TRP A 531 -19.25 16.24 -6.66
C TRP A 531 -18.68 15.06 -5.85
N ASP A 532 -18.54 13.91 -6.51
CA ASP A 532 -17.83 12.75 -5.99
C ASP A 532 -16.91 12.12 -7.06
N PHE A 533 -16.18 11.06 -6.70
CA PHE A 533 -15.18 10.49 -7.60
C PHE A 533 -15.79 9.75 -8.82
N ASP A 534 -17.11 9.50 -8.87
CA ASP A 534 -17.76 9.09 -10.12
C ASP A 534 -17.73 10.23 -11.14
N ASP A 535 -17.96 11.48 -10.69
CA ASP A 535 -17.94 12.66 -11.57
C ASP A 535 -16.53 12.88 -12.15
N VAL A 536 -15.49 12.62 -11.34
CA VAL A 536 -14.10 12.64 -11.79
C VAL A 536 -13.86 11.60 -12.89
N ARG A 537 -14.30 10.35 -12.69
CA ARG A 537 -14.17 9.30 -13.72
C ARG A 537 -14.92 9.69 -15.01
N ASP A 538 -16.14 10.17 -14.87
CA ASP A 538 -17.00 10.57 -15.98
C ASP A 538 -16.38 11.70 -16.81
N HIS A 539 -15.70 12.64 -16.16
CA HIS A 539 -14.95 13.68 -16.84
C HIS A 539 -13.93 13.09 -17.82
N TYR A 540 -13.11 12.12 -17.40
CA TYR A 540 -12.11 11.51 -18.28
C TYR A 540 -12.73 10.60 -19.34
N LEU A 541 -13.83 9.90 -19.01
CA LEU A 541 -14.61 9.15 -20.01
C LEU A 541 -15.07 10.08 -21.14
N HIS A 542 -15.57 11.26 -20.81
CA HIS A 542 -15.95 12.26 -21.78
C HIS A 542 -14.75 12.86 -22.52
N ALA A 543 -13.75 13.36 -21.78
CA ALA A 543 -12.62 14.10 -22.35
C ALA A 543 -11.73 13.24 -23.26
N LEU A 544 -11.52 11.97 -22.92
CA LEU A 544 -10.60 11.09 -23.66
C LEU A 544 -11.31 10.27 -24.73
N TYR A 545 -12.56 9.83 -24.50
CA TYR A 545 -13.28 8.94 -25.42
C TYR A 545 -14.44 9.63 -26.17
N ALA A 546 -14.73 10.91 -25.90
CA ALA A 546 -15.85 11.65 -26.48
C ALA A 546 -17.22 10.96 -26.28
N VAL A 547 -17.38 10.27 -25.14
CA VAL A 547 -18.60 9.55 -24.74
C VAL A 547 -19.37 10.42 -23.76
N ASP A 548 -20.69 10.55 -23.93
CA ASP A 548 -21.57 11.11 -22.89
C ASP A 548 -21.86 10.05 -21.82
N PRO A 549 -21.34 10.18 -20.58
CA PRO A 549 -21.54 9.19 -19.53
C PRO A 549 -23.01 9.04 -19.12
N GLN A 550 -23.76 10.14 -19.12
CA GLN A 550 -25.14 10.16 -18.67
C GLN A 550 -26.06 9.45 -19.68
N GLN A 551 -25.84 9.69 -20.97
CA GLN A 551 -26.52 8.98 -22.04
C GLN A 551 -26.17 7.48 -22.00
N LEU A 552 -24.87 7.15 -21.93
CA LEU A 552 -24.41 5.77 -21.97
C LEU A 552 -24.92 4.93 -20.79
N ARG A 553 -25.00 5.52 -19.59
CA ARG A 553 -25.58 4.87 -18.40
C ARG A 553 -27.04 4.46 -18.61
N ARG A 554 -27.82 5.26 -19.35
CA ARG A 554 -29.25 4.98 -19.60
C ARG A 554 -29.43 3.93 -20.71
N GLU A 555 -28.66 4.07 -21.78
CA GLU A 555 -28.81 3.23 -22.98
C GLU A 555 -28.14 1.86 -22.82
N SER A 556 -26.98 1.81 -22.17
CA SER A 556 -26.20 0.57 -22.02
C SER A 556 -25.30 0.60 -20.77
N PRO A 557 -25.86 0.32 -19.57
CA PRO A 557 -25.12 0.29 -18.30
C PRO A 557 -23.86 -0.60 -18.32
N ALA A 558 -23.91 -1.75 -18.98
CA ALA A 558 -22.76 -2.65 -19.09
C ALA A 558 -21.59 -2.01 -19.87
N ARG A 559 -21.91 -1.32 -20.98
CA ARG A 559 -20.93 -0.58 -21.78
C ARG A 559 -20.35 0.60 -21.01
N TYR A 560 -21.17 1.26 -20.19
CA TYR A 560 -20.71 2.31 -19.31
C TYR A 560 -19.61 1.81 -18.34
N PHE A 561 -19.83 0.70 -17.64
CA PHE A 561 -18.82 0.13 -16.75
C PHE A 561 -17.58 -0.36 -17.50
N GLU A 562 -17.75 -0.97 -18.67
CA GLU A 562 -16.64 -1.41 -19.53
C GLU A 562 -15.73 -0.25 -19.94
N LEU A 563 -16.29 0.84 -20.48
CA LEU A 563 -15.49 2.01 -20.89
C LEU A 563 -14.94 2.79 -19.70
N SER A 564 -15.67 2.82 -18.58
CA SER A 564 -15.20 3.39 -17.31
C SER A 564 -13.93 2.71 -16.78
N ARG A 565 -13.84 1.38 -16.88
CA ARG A 565 -12.64 0.62 -16.52
C ARG A 565 -11.49 0.86 -17.49
N ALA A 566 -11.79 0.93 -18.79
CA ALA A 566 -10.82 1.16 -19.86
C ALA A 566 -10.18 2.55 -19.78
N VAL A 567 -10.98 3.61 -19.58
CA VAL A 567 -10.46 4.98 -19.54
C VAL A 567 -9.53 5.19 -18.35
N LEU A 568 -9.86 4.65 -17.18
CA LEU A 568 -8.99 4.76 -16.01
C LEU A 568 -7.71 3.92 -16.17
N ALA A 569 -7.78 2.77 -16.85
CA ALA A 569 -6.58 2.01 -17.21
C ALA A 569 -5.65 2.82 -18.12
N ASP A 570 -6.19 3.51 -19.14
CA ASP A 570 -5.40 4.39 -20.01
C ASP A 570 -4.78 5.57 -19.24
N VAL A 571 -5.56 6.25 -18.39
CA VAL A 571 -5.07 7.36 -17.54
C VAL A 571 -3.89 6.92 -16.68
N MET A 572 -4.03 5.80 -15.95
CA MET A 572 -2.96 5.27 -15.08
C MET A 572 -1.71 4.92 -15.88
N ARG A 573 -1.88 4.21 -17.01
CA ARG A 573 -0.77 3.78 -17.87
C ARG A 573 0.04 4.97 -18.37
N GLU A 574 -0.65 5.99 -18.87
CA GLU A 574 -0.01 7.12 -19.54
C GLU A 574 0.61 8.11 -18.58
N THR A 575 -0.04 8.39 -17.45
CA THR A 575 0.56 9.27 -16.44
C THR A 575 1.86 8.67 -15.89
N PHE A 576 1.89 7.36 -15.60
CA PHE A 576 3.13 6.71 -15.17
C PHE A 576 4.16 6.59 -16.30
N ALA A 577 3.74 6.40 -17.55
CA ALA A 577 4.66 6.41 -18.68
C ALA A 577 5.36 7.78 -18.82
N GLU A 578 4.60 8.88 -18.68
CA GLU A 578 5.14 10.24 -18.70
C GLU A 578 6.15 10.45 -17.56
N TRP A 579 5.83 10.03 -16.33
CA TRP A 579 6.74 10.20 -15.19
C TRP A 579 7.99 9.32 -15.25
N ARG A 580 7.91 8.15 -15.88
CA ARG A 580 9.04 7.22 -16.00
C ARG A 580 9.95 7.49 -17.20
N ARG A 581 9.53 8.31 -18.17
CA ARG A 581 10.33 8.54 -19.38
C ARG A 581 11.69 9.16 -19.05
N ALA A 582 12.68 8.91 -19.89
CA ALA A 582 13.98 9.56 -19.77
C ALA A 582 13.82 11.10 -19.87
N GLY A 583 14.49 11.82 -18.97
CA GLY A 583 14.40 13.28 -18.84
C GLY A 583 13.18 13.78 -18.05
N SER A 584 12.38 12.89 -17.47
CA SER A 584 11.41 13.28 -16.42
C SER A 584 12.16 13.63 -15.14
N ARG A 585 11.66 14.62 -14.41
CA ARG A 585 12.16 15.01 -13.09
C ARG A 585 11.39 14.35 -11.94
N CYS A 586 10.37 13.56 -12.27
CA CYS A 586 9.63 12.78 -11.31
C CYS A 586 10.48 11.58 -10.88
N ALA A 587 10.83 11.52 -9.60
CA ALA A 587 11.57 10.41 -9.01
C ALA A 587 10.66 9.40 -8.30
N GLY A 588 9.35 9.66 -8.24
CA GLY A 588 8.41 8.66 -7.74
C GLY A 588 6.97 9.14 -7.65
N ALA A 589 6.05 8.18 -7.66
CA ALA A 589 4.62 8.39 -7.54
C ALA A 589 3.92 7.20 -6.87
N LEU A 590 3.07 7.50 -5.88
CA LEU A 590 2.30 6.53 -5.12
C LEU A 590 0.80 6.80 -5.29
N VAL A 591 0.07 5.83 -5.84
CA VAL A 591 -1.36 5.96 -6.12
C VAL A 591 -2.19 5.95 -4.84
N TRP A 592 -3.15 6.86 -4.73
CA TRP A 592 -4.22 6.82 -3.73
C TRP A 592 -5.39 6.00 -4.31
N GLN A 593 -5.62 4.75 -3.90
CA GLN A 593 -4.95 3.97 -2.83
C GLN A 593 -4.87 2.48 -3.20
N PHE A 594 -4.16 1.68 -2.41
CA PHE A 594 -3.93 0.26 -2.74
C PHE A 594 -5.22 -0.57 -2.76
N GLN A 595 -6.03 -0.53 -1.69
CA GLN A 595 -7.23 -1.35 -1.55
C GLN A 595 -8.48 -0.54 -1.20
N ASP A 596 -9.64 -1.03 -1.61
CA ASP A 596 -10.92 -0.52 -1.11
C ASP A 596 -11.13 -0.91 0.34
N VAL A 597 -11.80 -0.02 1.08
CA VAL A 597 -12.11 -0.22 2.50
C VAL A 597 -13.52 -0.77 2.73
N ARG A 598 -14.31 -0.85 1.66
CA ARG A 598 -15.65 -1.44 1.58
C ARG A 598 -15.99 -1.80 0.13
N PRO A 599 -16.93 -2.72 -0.12
CA PRO A 599 -17.36 -3.07 -1.48
C PRO A 599 -17.89 -1.86 -2.27
N GLY A 600 -17.43 -1.68 -3.51
CA GLY A 600 -17.93 -0.65 -4.44
C GLY A 600 -16.86 -0.08 -5.38
N ALA A 601 -17.09 1.11 -5.92
CA ALA A 601 -16.13 1.83 -6.76
C ALA A 601 -15.26 2.81 -5.94
N GLY A 602 -14.51 2.25 -4.98
CA GLY A 602 -13.57 3.02 -4.17
C GLY A 602 -12.28 3.39 -4.93
N TRP A 603 -11.39 4.11 -4.24
CA TRP A 603 -10.06 4.46 -4.75
C TRP A 603 -9.11 3.27 -4.91
N GLY A 604 -9.45 2.10 -4.36
CA GLY A 604 -8.59 0.92 -4.35
C GLY A 604 -8.23 0.46 -5.76
N LEU A 605 -6.97 0.11 -5.95
CA LEU A 605 -6.48 -0.65 -7.10
C LEU A 605 -6.96 -2.11 -7.05
N VAL A 606 -7.11 -2.65 -5.84
CA VAL A 606 -7.83 -3.90 -5.56
C VAL A 606 -9.15 -3.60 -4.84
N ASP A 607 -10.16 -4.42 -5.05
CA ASP A 607 -11.45 -4.30 -4.36
C ASP A 607 -11.38 -4.80 -2.91
N ALA A 608 -12.48 -4.66 -2.16
CA ALA A 608 -12.55 -5.04 -0.74
C ALA A 608 -12.47 -6.56 -0.49
N ALA A 609 -12.54 -7.38 -1.55
CA ALA A 609 -12.30 -8.81 -1.52
C ALA A 609 -10.91 -9.17 -2.10
N HIS A 610 -10.06 -8.17 -2.29
CA HIS A 610 -8.69 -8.26 -2.79
C HIS A 610 -8.58 -8.73 -4.25
N ARG A 611 -9.61 -8.50 -5.08
CA ARG A 611 -9.52 -8.72 -6.53
C ARG A 611 -8.92 -7.50 -7.22
N PRO A 612 -7.94 -7.68 -8.11
CA PRO A 612 -7.44 -6.60 -8.96
C PRO A 612 -8.53 -5.94 -9.80
N LYS A 613 -8.48 -4.61 -9.94
CA LYS A 613 -9.29 -3.84 -10.88
C LYS A 613 -8.49 -3.53 -12.15
N SER A 614 -9.14 -3.00 -13.19
CA SER A 614 -8.47 -2.66 -14.47
C SER A 614 -7.23 -1.76 -14.29
N VAL A 615 -7.31 -0.83 -13.35
CA VAL A 615 -6.21 0.09 -13.02
C VAL A 615 -5.00 -0.61 -12.42
N TRP A 616 -5.18 -1.69 -11.65
CA TRP A 616 -4.07 -2.50 -11.14
C TRP A 616 -3.33 -3.20 -12.29
N HIS A 617 -4.07 -3.76 -13.25
CA HIS A 617 -3.46 -4.40 -14.41
C HIS A 617 -2.74 -3.40 -15.32
N ALA A 618 -3.32 -2.20 -15.51
CA ALA A 618 -2.68 -1.13 -16.26
C ALA A 618 -1.33 -0.71 -15.63
N LEU A 619 -1.29 -0.56 -14.31
CA LEU A 619 -0.05 -0.30 -13.57
C LEU A 619 0.91 -1.47 -13.68
N ARG A 620 0.45 -2.71 -13.50
CA ARG A 620 1.27 -3.90 -13.70
C ARG A 620 1.97 -3.88 -15.06
N GLN A 621 1.29 -3.53 -16.13
CA GLN A 621 1.86 -3.54 -17.47
C GLN A 621 2.96 -2.48 -17.65
N VAL A 622 2.76 -1.27 -17.11
CA VAL A 622 3.68 -0.13 -17.32
C VAL A 622 4.78 -0.01 -16.26
N LEU A 623 4.68 -0.72 -15.14
CA LEU A 623 5.59 -0.61 -13.99
C LEU A 623 6.61 -1.75 -13.88
N GLN A 624 6.80 -2.55 -14.93
CA GLN A 624 7.83 -3.58 -14.89
C GLN A 624 9.26 -2.98 -14.97
N PRO A 625 10.29 -3.73 -14.54
CA PRO A 625 11.70 -3.27 -14.57
C PRO A 625 12.28 -3.08 -15.97
N VAL A 626 11.76 -3.82 -16.95
CA VAL A 626 12.07 -3.65 -18.37
C VAL A 626 10.83 -3.17 -19.08
N GLN A 627 10.91 -1.98 -19.68
CA GLN A 627 9.76 -1.34 -20.31
C GLN A 627 10.14 -0.59 -21.57
N ILE A 628 9.22 -0.59 -22.54
CA ILE A 628 9.21 0.34 -23.66
C ILE A 628 8.03 1.30 -23.49
N LEU A 629 8.27 2.60 -23.68
CA LEU A 629 7.26 3.64 -23.57
C LEU A 629 7.23 4.47 -24.86
N LEU A 630 6.05 5.01 -25.20
CA LEU A 630 5.85 5.92 -26.34
C LEU A 630 5.35 7.27 -25.87
N MET A 631 6.10 8.33 -26.17
CA MET A 631 5.77 9.70 -25.81
C MET A 631 5.44 10.51 -27.06
N ASP A 632 4.34 11.25 -27.02
CA ASP A 632 3.98 12.22 -28.05
C ASP A 632 4.72 13.54 -27.79
N GLU A 633 5.64 13.89 -28.68
CA GLU A 633 6.44 15.11 -28.63
C GLU A 633 5.95 16.16 -29.65
N GLY A 634 4.68 16.05 -30.07
CA GLY A 634 4.03 16.96 -31.00
C GLY A 634 4.67 16.93 -32.38
N LEU A 635 5.19 18.07 -32.84
CA LEU A 635 5.82 18.22 -34.14
C LEU A 635 7.15 17.46 -34.27
N ASN A 636 7.74 17.03 -33.15
CA ASN A 636 8.93 16.17 -33.14
C ASN A 636 8.59 14.69 -33.39
N GLY A 637 7.30 14.33 -33.47
CA GLY A 637 6.83 12.96 -33.64
C GLY A 637 6.77 12.19 -32.32
N LEU A 638 6.94 10.87 -32.40
CA LEU A 638 7.00 10.01 -31.21
C LEU A 638 8.44 9.82 -30.72
N ASP A 639 8.64 9.85 -29.42
CA ASP A 639 9.86 9.38 -28.76
C ASP A 639 9.63 7.97 -28.18
N VAL A 640 10.56 7.06 -28.46
CA VAL A 640 10.61 5.71 -27.88
C VAL A 640 11.60 5.70 -26.72
N HIS A 641 11.13 5.36 -25.53
CA HIS A 641 11.97 5.20 -24.36
C HIS A 641 12.09 3.73 -23.99
N VAL A 642 13.30 3.25 -23.73
CA VAL A 642 13.53 1.89 -23.21
C VAL A 642 14.23 1.98 -21.86
N ILE A 643 13.62 1.38 -20.85
CA ILE A 643 14.06 1.40 -19.46
C ILE A 643 14.53 0.01 -19.07
N ASN A 644 15.70 -0.08 -18.42
CA ASN A 644 16.23 -1.29 -17.81
C ASN A 644 16.69 -1.00 -16.37
N GLU A 645 15.83 -1.28 -15.41
CA GLU A 645 16.13 -1.09 -13.97
C GLU A 645 16.88 -2.26 -13.35
N ARG A 646 17.08 -3.35 -14.11
CA ARG A 646 17.76 -4.56 -13.63
C ARG A 646 19.28 -4.36 -13.49
N PRO A 647 19.95 -5.20 -12.68
CA PRO A 647 21.40 -5.11 -12.48
C PRO A 647 22.22 -5.70 -13.64
N ALA A 648 21.56 -6.36 -14.60
CA ALA A 648 22.19 -6.85 -15.83
C ALA A 648 21.89 -5.91 -17.01
N PRO A 649 22.85 -5.70 -17.93
CA PRO A 649 22.58 -4.97 -19.17
C PRO A 649 21.53 -5.69 -20.03
N LEU A 650 20.81 -4.93 -20.84
CA LEU A 650 19.80 -5.41 -21.77
C LEU A 650 20.29 -5.25 -23.21
N ALA A 651 20.43 -6.35 -23.93
CA ALA A 651 20.48 -6.38 -25.39
C ALA A 651 19.08 -6.74 -25.91
N ALA A 652 18.56 -5.94 -26.84
CA ALA A 652 17.18 -6.10 -27.34
C ALA A 652 17.03 -5.49 -28.74
N ALA A 653 15.87 -5.72 -29.35
CA ALA A 653 15.44 -5.02 -30.55
C ALA A 653 14.14 -4.24 -30.30
N VAL A 654 14.08 -3.03 -30.83
CA VAL A 654 12.88 -2.19 -30.85
C VAL A 654 12.24 -2.29 -32.23
N GLU A 655 10.92 -2.45 -32.25
CA GLU A 655 10.10 -2.38 -33.45
C GLU A 655 8.96 -1.37 -33.22
N LEU A 656 8.79 -0.43 -34.14
CA LEU A 656 7.70 0.55 -34.15
C LEU A 656 6.87 0.36 -35.41
N THR A 657 5.59 0.08 -35.26
CA THR A 657 4.68 -0.17 -36.39
C THR A 657 3.44 0.73 -36.30
N ALA A 658 3.20 1.53 -37.33
CA ALA A 658 1.93 2.24 -37.52
C ALA A 658 0.94 1.35 -38.26
N LEU A 659 -0.25 1.16 -37.70
CA LEU A 659 -1.31 0.30 -38.22
C LEU A 659 -2.49 1.14 -38.70
N ARG A 660 -2.97 0.85 -39.90
CA ARG A 660 -4.26 1.31 -40.43
C ARG A 660 -5.32 0.25 -40.17
N ASP A 661 -6.50 0.70 -39.75
CA ASP A 661 -7.64 -0.14 -39.38
C ASP A 661 -7.30 -1.23 -38.35
N GLY A 662 -6.33 -0.93 -37.48
CA GLY A 662 -5.77 -1.83 -36.49
C GLY A 662 -5.08 -3.08 -37.06
N ARG A 663 -4.79 -3.14 -38.37
CA ARG A 663 -4.26 -4.35 -39.02
C ARG A 663 -3.14 -4.11 -40.02
N THR A 664 -3.30 -3.14 -40.92
CA THR A 664 -2.42 -2.99 -42.08
C THR A 664 -1.23 -2.10 -41.71
N PRO A 665 0.01 -2.60 -41.73
CA PRO A 665 1.18 -1.77 -41.46
C PRO A 665 1.36 -0.72 -42.56
N VAL A 666 1.46 0.55 -42.19
CA VAL A 666 1.70 1.66 -43.14
C VAL A 666 3.10 2.28 -42.97
N ALA A 667 3.67 2.15 -41.78
CA ALA A 667 5.07 2.45 -41.50
C ALA A 667 5.63 1.43 -40.52
N ARG A 668 6.90 1.09 -40.69
CA ARG A 668 7.68 0.24 -39.79
C ARG A 668 9.07 0.82 -39.62
N ALA A 669 9.54 0.85 -38.39
CA ALA A 669 10.85 1.32 -38.00
C ALA A 669 11.40 0.43 -36.89
N GLY A 670 12.71 0.38 -36.70
CA GLY A 670 13.28 -0.47 -35.66
C GLY A 670 14.78 -0.63 -35.75
N GLY A 671 15.34 -1.28 -34.74
CA GLY A 671 16.78 -1.51 -34.66
C GLY A 671 17.18 -2.23 -33.39
N ALA A 672 18.40 -2.75 -33.40
CA ALA A 672 19.04 -3.31 -32.20
C ALA A 672 19.42 -2.18 -31.25
N ILE A 673 19.27 -2.44 -29.95
CA ILE A 673 19.61 -1.51 -28.89
C ILE A 673 20.38 -2.23 -27.78
N ARG A 674 21.17 -1.45 -27.04
CA ARG A 674 21.78 -1.89 -25.78
C ARG A 674 21.49 -0.85 -24.71
N VAL A 675 21.00 -1.30 -23.58
CA VAL A 675 20.75 -0.47 -22.40
C VAL A 675 21.58 -1.02 -21.27
N ALA A 676 22.38 -0.17 -20.62
CA ALA A 676 23.20 -0.58 -19.49
C ALA A 676 22.32 -1.07 -18.31
N ALA A 677 22.94 -1.68 -17.31
CA ALA A 677 22.28 -1.94 -16.03
C ALA A 677 21.81 -0.62 -15.41
N HIS A 678 20.62 -0.61 -14.82
CA HIS A 678 20.03 0.57 -14.18
C HIS A 678 20.02 1.85 -15.05
N ALA A 679 19.71 1.71 -16.34
CA ALA A 679 19.76 2.81 -17.30
C ALA A 679 18.49 2.88 -18.16
N ALA A 680 18.34 4.01 -18.84
CA ALA A 680 17.31 4.21 -19.85
C ALA A 680 17.91 4.87 -21.10
N VAL A 681 17.32 4.61 -22.26
CA VAL A 681 17.65 5.26 -23.52
C VAL A 681 16.40 5.87 -24.13
N ARG A 682 16.60 6.94 -24.92
CA ARG A 682 15.56 7.62 -25.69
C ARG A 682 15.97 7.65 -27.15
N ILE A 683 15.06 7.29 -28.03
CA ILE A 683 15.29 7.23 -29.48
C ILE A 683 14.09 7.89 -30.15
N THR A 684 14.32 8.83 -31.06
CA THR A 684 13.24 9.47 -31.79
C THR A 684 12.70 8.52 -32.86
N SER A 685 11.41 8.60 -33.16
CA SER A 685 10.80 7.85 -34.27
C SER A 685 11.39 8.20 -35.63
N ALA A 686 11.89 9.44 -35.80
CA ALA A 686 12.61 9.87 -37.00
C ALA A 686 13.96 9.16 -37.16
N ASP A 687 14.74 9.02 -36.07
CA ASP A 687 16.01 8.30 -36.09
C ASP A 687 15.81 6.80 -36.35
N LEU A 688 14.75 6.20 -35.78
CA LEU A 688 14.41 4.79 -36.02
C LEU A 688 13.99 4.52 -37.48
N LEU A 689 13.29 5.46 -38.11
CA LEU A 689 12.76 5.28 -39.47
C LEU A 689 13.74 5.76 -40.56
N GLY A 690 14.56 6.77 -40.27
CA GLY A 690 15.49 7.40 -41.22
C GLY A 690 14.83 8.33 -42.26
N ARG A 691 13.54 8.63 -42.10
CA ARG A 691 12.75 9.54 -42.98
C ARG A 691 11.52 10.08 -42.26
N PHE A 692 10.86 11.07 -42.86
CA PHE A 692 9.62 11.63 -42.33
C PHE A 692 8.44 10.65 -42.40
N PHE A 693 7.68 10.58 -41.32
CA PHE A 693 6.34 9.99 -41.22
C PHE A 693 5.61 10.68 -40.05
N ASP A 694 4.34 11.09 -40.24
CA ASP A 694 3.58 11.84 -39.23
C ASP A 694 2.99 10.90 -38.17
N TRP A 695 3.84 10.33 -37.31
CA TRP A 695 3.47 9.31 -36.32
C TRP A 695 2.35 9.73 -35.35
N THR A 696 2.31 11.01 -34.99
CA THR A 696 1.36 11.60 -34.02
C THR A 696 0.17 12.27 -34.69
N TYR A 697 0.17 12.37 -36.03
CA TYR A 697 -0.80 13.14 -36.80
C TYR A 697 -0.85 14.63 -36.41
N ALA A 698 0.32 15.19 -36.09
CA ALA A 698 0.46 16.57 -35.64
C ALA A 698 0.38 17.56 -36.82
N TYR A 699 0.85 17.19 -38.02
CA TYR A 699 0.94 18.09 -39.18
C TYR A 699 -0.38 18.18 -39.96
N ARG A 700 -1.17 17.10 -40.01
CA ARG A 700 -2.52 17.08 -40.60
C ARG A 700 -2.59 17.51 -42.08
N PHE A 701 -1.55 17.21 -42.88
CA PHE A 701 -1.52 17.52 -44.32
C PHE A 701 -2.52 16.71 -45.17
N GLY A 702 -3.23 15.76 -44.56
CA GLY A 702 -4.24 14.91 -45.18
C GLY A 702 -4.99 14.14 -44.10
N PRO A 703 -5.83 13.16 -44.45
CA PRO A 703 -6.45 12.28 -43.45
C PRO A 703 -5.38 11.47 -42.70
N CYS A 704 -5.68 11.08 -41.46
CA CYS A 704 -4.78 10.25 -40.67
C CYS A 704 -4.60 8.87 -41.33
N GLU A 705 -3.36 8.46 -41.61
CA GLU A 705 -3.06 7.24 -42.38
C GLU A 705 -3.08 5.95 -41.54
N HIS A 706 -3.10 6.08 -40.22
CA HIS A 706 -3.07 5.01 -39.21
C HIS A 706 -3.93 5.37 -38.00
N ASP A 707 -4.48 4.37 -37.33
CA ASP A 707 -5.30 4.53 -36.12
C ASP A 707 -4.58 4.10 -34.83
N ALA A 708 -3.47 3.38 -34.97
CA ALA A 708 -2.62 2.98 -33.84
C ALA A 708 -1.14 2.91 -34.22
N VAL A 709 -0.27 3.12 -33.24
CA VAL A 709 1.16 2.85 -33.32
C VAL A 709 1.52 1.88 -32.20
N VAL A 710 2.24 0.81 -32.53
CA VAL A 710 2.69 -0.23 -31.60
C VAL A 710 4.21 -0.20 -31.52
N ALA A 711 4.75 0.03 -30.33
CA ALA A 711 6.16 -0.19 -30.03
C ALA A 711 6.32 -1.55 -29.33
N THR A 712 7.23 -2.37 -29.81
CA THR A 712 7.52 -3.71 -29.27
C THR A 712 9.00 -3.80 -28.95
N LEU A 713 9.32 -4.25 -27.75
CA LEU A 713 10.68 -4.57 -27.31
C LEU A 713 10.84 -6.08 -27.27
N ARG A 714 11.80 -6.61 -28.05
CA ARG A 714 12.09 -8.04 -28.12
C ARG A 714 13.45 -8.37 -27.54
N GLY A 715 13.53 -9.44 -26.76
CA GLY A 715 14.79 -10.01 -26.31
C GLY A 715 15.56 -10.65 -27.46
N GLU A 716 16.81 -11.06 -27.19
CA GLU A 716 17.64 -11.78 -28.16
C GLU A 716 17.07 -13.14 -28.57
N ASP A 717 16.25 -13.74 -27.69
CA ASP A 717 15.49 -14.98 -27.93
C ASP A 717 14.19 -14.75 -28.75
N GLY A 718 13.90 -13.51 -29.12
CA GLY A 718 12.68 -13.12 -29.84
C GLY A 718 11.45 -12.91 -28.96
N ALA A 719 11.54 -13.19 -27.65
CA ALA A 719 10.43 -13.02 -26.72
C ALA A 719 10.05 -11.54 -26.60
N ILE A 720 8.74 -11.25 -26.54
CA ILE A 720 8.25 -9.90 -26.29
C ILE A 720 8.48 -9.58 -24.81
N LEU A 721 9.34 -8.60 -24.55
CA LEU A 721 9.66 -8.14 -23.19
C LEU A 721 8.68 -7.06 -22.71
N SER A 722 8.23 -6.18 -23.62
CA SER A 722 7.32 -5.08 -23.31
C SER A 722 6.71 -4.52 -24.60
N GLN A 723 5.52 -3.92 -24.50
CA GLN A 723 4.86 -3.20 -25.60
C GLN A 723 4.23 -1.91 -25.10
N ALA A 724 4.21 -0.90 -25.96
CA ALA A 724 3.49 0.36 -25.76
C ALA A 724 2.65 0.70 -26.99
N PHE A 725 1.56 1.41 -26.75
CA PHE A 725 0.56 1.74 -27.77
C PHE A 725 0.29 3.24 -27.75
N HIS A 726 0.28 3.86 -28.92
CA HIS A 726 -0.14 5.24 -29.11
C HIS A 726 -1.31 5.28 -30.11
N PHE A 727 -2.26 6.17 -29.85
CA PHE A 727 -3.47 6.34 -30.66
C PHE A 727 -3.55 7.82 -31.08
N PRO A 728 -3.25 8.16 -32.34
CA PRO A 728 -3.21 9.56 -32.81
C PRO A 728 -4.53 10.32 -32.59
N SER A 729 -5.66 9.62 -32.56
CA SER A 729 -6.95 10.17 -32.18
C SER A 729 -7.77 9.14 -31.42
N ARG A 730 -7.96 9.33 -30.11
CA ARG A 730 -8.78 8.45 -29.26
C ARG A 730 -10.28 8.68 -29.41
N THR A 731 -10.65 9.86 -29.87
CA THR A 731 -12.03 10.28 -30.09
C THR A 731 -12.53 9.89 -31.48
N HIS A 732 -11.67 9.34 -32.34
CA HIS A 732 -12.09 8.85 -33.64
C HIS A 732 -13.10 7.70 -33.48
N PRO A 733 -14.32 7.77 -34.06
CA PRO A 733 -15.38 6.78 -33.81
C PRO A 733 -14.98 5.32 -34.07
N ALA A 734 -14.07 5.08 -35.02
CA ALA A 734 -13.59 3.73 -35.35
C ALA A 734 -12.76 3.07 -34.23
N VAL A 735 -12.22 3.85 -33.28
CA VAL A 735 -11.32 3.34 -32.23
C VAL A 735 -12.05 2.45 -31.23
N PHE A 736 -13.30 2.76 -30.92
CA PHE A 736 -14.15 1.96 -30.01
C PHE A 736 -15.34 1.31 -30.72
N ALA A 737 -15.46 1.46 -32.04
CA ALA A 737 -16.46 0.78 -32.83
C ALA A 737 -16.29 -0.74 -32.69
N ARG A 738 -17.35 -1.42 -32.23
CA ARG A 738 -17.37 -2.87 -32.09
C ARG A 738 -17.40 -3.51 -33.47
N ARG A 739 -16.43 -4.39 -33.73
CA ARG A 739 -16.31 -5.16 -34.98
C ARG A 739 -15.87 -6.59 -34.68
N ASP A 740 -15.95 -7.48 -35.66
CA ASP A 740 -15.27 -8.78 -35.56
C ASP A 740 -13.76 -8.54 -35.73
N LEU A 741 -13.02 -8.75 -34.65
CA LEU A 741 -11.56 -8.59 -34.64
C LEU A 741 -10.83 -9.86 -35.10
N GLY A 742 -11.55 -10.97 -35.31
CA GLY A 742 -10.95 -12.28 -35.48
C GLY A 742 -10.25 -12.74 -34.21
N LEU A 743 -10.87 -12.51 -33.05
CA LEU A 743 -10.36 -13.01 -31.77
C LEU A 743 -10.43 -14.54 -31.76
N GLU A 744 -9.33 -15.16 -31.38
CA GLU A 744 -9.20 -16.60 -31.18
C GLU A 744 -8.60 -16.83 -29.80
N ALA A 745 -9.09 -17.83 -29.09
CA ALA A 745 -8.62 -18.12 -27.74
C ALA A 745 -8.53 -19.63 -27.53
N CYS A 746 -7.41 -20.08 -26.95
CA CYS A 746 -7.13 -21.48 -26.68
C CYS A 746 -6.68 -21.64 -25.22
N VAL A 747 -7.28 -22.58 -24.49
CA VAL A 747 -6.88 -22.90 -23.11
C VAL A 747 -6.05 -24.17 -23.08
N SER A 748 -4.92 -24.13 -22.39
CA SER A 748 -3.98 -25.24 -22.24
C SER A 748 -3.50 -25.34 -20.80
N ARG A 749 -2.87 -26.46 -20.44
CA ARG A 749 -2.26 -26.67 -19.12
C ARG A 749 -0.79 -27.00 -19.28
N GLU A 750 0.08 -26.21 -18.67
CA GLU A 750 1.53 -26.39 -18.70
C GLU A 750 2.04 -26.41 -17.24
N ASN A 751 2.77 -27.46 -16.86
CA ASN A 751 3.33 -27.61 -15.50
C ASN A 751 2.30 -27.42 -14.36
N GLY A 752 1.08 -27.90 -14.57
CA GLY A 752 -0.02 -27.78 -13.61
C GLY A 752 -0.76 -26.44 -13.62
N VAL A 753 -0.28 -25.44 -14.36
CA VAL A 753 -0.89 -24.10 -14.45
C VAL A 753 -1.72 -24.00 -15.72
N TRP A 754 -2.96 -23.53 -15.59
CA TRP A 754 -3.81 -23.21 -16.74
C TRP A 754 -3.35 -21.91 -17.41
N THR A 755 -3.29 -21.92 -18.74
CA THR A 755 -2.92 -20.78 -19.57
C THR A 755 -3.95 -20.58 -20.66
N VAL A 756 -4.20 -19.31 -21.04
CA VAL A 756 -4.99 -18.97 -22.22
C VAL A 756 -4.12 -18.20 -23.22
N ASP A 757 -4.05 -18.74 -24.43
CA ASP A 757 -3.45 -18.10 -25.60
C ASP A 757 -4.52 -17.32 -26.35
N ILE A 758 -4.25 -16.05 -26.65
CA ILE A 758 -5.20 -15.12 -27.26
C ILE A 758 -4.54 -14.53 -28.51
N ALA A 759 -5.18 -14.73 -29.66
CA ALA A 759 -4.76 -14.18 -30.94
C ALA A 759 -5.85 -13.30 -31.53
N THR A 760 -5.46 -12.41 -32.45
CA THR A 760 -6.39 -11.50 -33.11
C THR A 760 -5.92 -11.13 -34.51
N ARG A 761 -6.86 -10.88 -35.44
CA ARG A 761 -6.58 -10.39 -36.80
C ARG A 761 -6.53 -8.87 -36.89
N HIS A 762 -7.19 -8.17 -35.96
CA HIS A 762 -7.17 -6.71 -35.79
C HIS A 762 -6.75 -6.36 -34.37
N LEU A 763 -6.17 -5.17 -34.14
CA LEU A 763 -5.82 -4.68 -32.81
C LEU A 763 -7.02 -4.80 -31.85
N ALA A 764 -6.86 -5.61 -30.81
CA ALA A 764 -7.85 -5.74 -29.75
C ALA A 764 -7.47 -4.83 -28.59
N ARG A 765 -8.40 -3.95 -28.18
CA ARG A 765 -8.16 -2.99 -27.11
C ARG A 765 -8.78 -3.46 -25.79
N HIS A 766 -8.07 -3.25 -24.68
CA HIS A 766 -8.53 -3.57 -23.33
C HIS A 766 -9.17 -4.96 -23.25
N VAL A 767 -8.42 -5.95 -23.70
CA VAL A 767 -8.78 -7.37 -23.70
C VAL A 767 -9.00 -7.80 -22.27
N GLN A 768 -10.18 -8.36 -22.02
CA GLN A 768 -10.58 -8.90 -20.73
C GLN A 768 -10.62 -10.42 -20.76
N VAL A 769 -9.99 -11.06 -19.77
CA VAL A 769 -10.00 -12.52 -19.57
C VAL A 769 -10.99 -12.86 -18.44
N VAL A 770 -12.13 -13.42 -18.79
CA VAL A 770 -13.17 -13.83 -17.83
C VAL A 770 -13.04 -15.33 -17.58
N ALA A 771 -12.49 -15.70 -16.43
CA ALA A 771 -12.28 -17.08 -16.02
C ALA A 771 -12.81 -17.31 -14.59
N PRO A 772 -14.09 -17.69 -14.41
CA PRO A 772 -14.66 -17.92 -13.08
C PRO A 772 -13.82 -18.90 -12.24
N GLY A 773 -13.55 -18.56 -10.98
CA GLY A 773 -12.69 -19.33 -10.07
C GLY A 773 -11.18 -19.03 -10.20
N PHE A 774 -10.77 -18.33 -11.27
CA PHE A 774 -9.39 -17.99 -11.54
C PHE A 774 -9.19 -16.47 -11.59
N MET A 775 -7.99 -16.04 -11.22
CA MET A 775 -7.47 -14.71 -11.41
C MET A 775 -6.46 -14.74 -12.56
N PRO A 776 -6.72 -14.08 -13.69
CA PRO A 776 -5.74 -13.96 -14.76
C PRO A 776 -4.54 -13.13 -14.29
N ARG A 777 -3.32 -13.59 -14.60
CA ARG A 777 -2.09 -12.87 -14.26
C ARG A 777 -1.94 -11.55 -15.00
N ASP A 778 -2.57 -11.41 -16.16
CA ASP A 778 -2.70 -10.17 -16.90
C ASP A 778 -4.14 -10.03 -17.43
N ASP A 779 -4.65 -8.80 -17.44
CA ASP A 779 -6.02 -8.49 -17.85
C ASP A 779 -6.05 -7.02 -18.33
N TRP A 780 -7.09 -6.59 -19.02
CA TRP A 780 -7.23 -5.20 -19.51
C TRP A 780 -6.03 -4.68 -20.35
N PHE A 781 -5.38 -5.54 -21.15
CA PHE A 781 -4.24 -5.21 -22.02
C PHE A 781 -4.65 -5.01 -23.49
N HIS A 782 -3.73 -4.60 -24.34
CA HIS A 782 -3.93 -4.57 -25.80
C HIS A 782 -3.28 -5.78 -26.46
N VAL A 783 -3.87 -6.30 -27.54
CA VAL A 783 -3.26 -7.38 -28.35
C VAL A 783 -3.13 -6.90 -29.80
N ALA A 784 -1.89 -6.75 -30.25
CA ALA A 784 -1.59 -6.38 -31.63
C ALA A 784 -1.78 -7.58 -32.59
N PRO A 785 -2.18 -7.34 -33.86
CA PRO A 785 -2.33 -8.41 -34.84
C PRO A 785 -1.01 -9.13 -35.09
N GLY A 786 -1.05 -10.46 -35.14
CA GLY A 786 0.14 -11.30 -35.33
C GLY A 786 1.07 -11.39 -34.11
N MET A 787 0.64 -10.88 -32.95
CA MET A 787 1.39 -10.93 -31.69
C MET A 787 0.50 -11.54 -30.60
N PRO A 788 0.35 -12.88 -30.58
CA PRO A 788 -0.53 -13.53 -29.62
C PRO A 788 -0.05 -13.30 -28.18
N ALA A 789 -1.01 -13.16 -27.26
CA ALA A 789 -0.77 -13.01 -25.83
C ALA A 789 -1.03 -14.34 -25.12
N ARG A 790 -0.15 -14.71 -24.19
CA ARG A 790 -0.31 -15.88 -23.32
C ARG A 790 -0.51 -15.42 -21.88
N VAL A 791 -1.63 -15.80 -21.26
CA VAL A 791 -2.01 -15.39 -19.91
C VAL A 791 -2.16 -16.61 -19.01
N ALA A 792 -1.38 -16.66 -17.92
CA ALA A 792 -1.54 -17.67 -16.89
C ALA A 792 -2.74 -17.36 -15.98
N LEU A 793 -3.43 -18.40 -15.54
CA LEU A 793 -4.60 -18.35 -14.66
C LEU A 793 -4.21 -18.91 -13.29
N ALA A 794 -4.33 -18.09 -12.24
CA ALA A 794 -4.07 -18.51 -10.87
C ALA A 794 -5.39 -18.76 -10.13
N PRO A 795 -5.55 -19.85 -9.36
CA PRO A 795 -6.74 -20.04 -8.54
C PRO A 795 -6.95 -18.88 -7.57
N PHE A 796 -8.17 -18.37 -7.49
CA PHE A 796 -8.47 -17.16 -6.70
C PHE A 796 -8.46 -17.42 -5.18
N ASP A 797 -8.98 -18.57 -4.74
CA ASP A 797 -9.05 -18.95 -3.33
C ASP A 797 -8.66 -20.44 -3.12
N ALA A 798 -8.62 -20.87 -1.86
CA ALA A 798 -8.24 -22.23 -1.49
C ALA A 798 -9.26 -23.28 -1.95
N GLU A 799 -10.56 -22.95 -1.98
CA GLU A 799 -11.61 -23.86 -2.46
C GLU A 799 -11.43 -24.20 -3.95
N HIS A 800 -11.04 -23.20 -4.75
CA HIS A 800 -10.74 -23.39 -6.16
C HIS A 800 -9.36 -24.01 -6.42
N ARG A 801 -8.44 -24.03 -5.43
CA ARG A 801 -7.18 -24.80 -5.53
C ARG A 801 -7.41 -26.30 -5.42
N GLU A 802 -8.36 -26.74 -4.60
CA GLU A 802 -8.67 -28.16 -4.43
C GLU A 802 -9.49 -28.74 -5.60
N HIS A 803 -10.25 -27.90 -6.31
CA HIS A 803 -11.01 -28.26 -7.52
C HIS A 803 -10.18 -28.19 -8.83
N ASP A 804 -8.91 -27.81 -8.78
CA ASP A 804 -8.03 -27.53 -9.94
C ASP A 804 -7.52 -28.80 -10.66
N ALA A 805 -8.07 -29.99 -10.39
CA ALA A 805 -7.44 -31.24 -10.79
C ALA A 805 -7.72 -31.69 -12.24
N ASP A 806 -8.97 -31.70 -12.74
CA ASP A 806 -9.26 -32.56 -13.92
C ASP A 806 -10.00 -31.93 -15.13
N ALA A 807 -10.61 -30.73 -15.02
CA ALA A 807 -11.38 -30.13 -16.12
C ALA A 807 -10.83 -28.76 -16.58
N PRO A 808 -10.78 -28.48 -17.90
CA PRO A 808 -10.34 -27.19 -18.40
C PRO A 808 -11.28 -26.06 -17.95
N PRO A 809 -10.76 -24.93 -17.47
CA PRO A 809 -11.59 -23.84 -16.98
C PRO A 809 -12.40 -23.22 -18.12
N ARG A 810 -13.60 -22.75 -17.79
CA ARG A 810 -14.39 -21.96 -18.73
C ARG A 810 -13.77 -20.56 -18.83
N VAL A 811 -13.21 -20.24 -19.98
CA VAL A 811 -12.62 -18.92 -20.26
C VAL A 811 -13.36 -18.21 -21.39
N GLU A 812 -13.71 -16.95 -21.17
CA GLU A 812 -14.27 -16.05 -22.17
C GLU A 812 -13.35 -14.84 -22.36
N ILE A 813 -13.09 -14.46 -23.61
CA ILE A 813 -12.29 -13.31 -24.00
C ILE A 813 -13.22 -12.22 -24.55
N ARG A 814 -13.05 -11.02 -24.02
CA ARG A 814 -13.74 -9.79 -24.46
C ARG A 814 -12.71 -8.73 -24.82
N ALA A 815 -13.10 -7.75 -25.63
CA ALA A 815 -12.30 -6.56 -25.88
C ALA A 815 -13.24 -5.39 -26.13
N VAL A 816 -12.84 -4.16 -25.76
CA VAL A 816 -13.75 -3.01 -25.80
C VAL A 816 -14.16 -2.61 -27.23
N ASN A 817 -13.39 -3.02 -28.24
CA ASN A 817 -13.71 -2.82 -29.65
C ASN A 817 -14.14 -4.12 -30.35
N SER A 818 -14.42 -5.19 -29.60
CA SER A 818 -14.99 -6.43 -30.14
C SER A 818 -16.52 -6.42 -30.09
N GLY A 819 -17.15 -6.87 -31.17
CA GLY A 819 -18.56 -7.26 -31.17
C GLY A 819 -18.80 -8.59 -30.44
N PRO A 820 -18.17 -9.69 -30.89
CA PRO A 820 -18.33 -11.00 -30.26
C PRO A 820 -17.50 -11.14 -28.99
N THR A 821 -18.05 -11.88 -28.01
CA THR A 821 -17.27 -12.53 -26.94
C THR A 821 -16.83 -13.89 -27.45
N VAL A 822 -15.57 -14.26 -27.25
CA VAL A 822 -15.00 -15.53 -27.73
C VAL A 822 -14.79 -16.46 -26.56
N ARG A 823 -15.33 -17.67 -26.65
CA ARG A 823 -15.05 -18.73 -25.67
C ARG A 823 -13.78 -19.45 -26.06
N ALA A 824 -12.85 -19.63 -25.12
CA ALA A 824 -11.63 -20.37 -25.38
C ALA A 824 -11.94 -21.85 -25.62
N THR A 825 -11.32 -22.43 -26.64
CA THR A 825 -11.37 -23.87 -26.91
C THR A 825 -10.21 -24.58 -26.20
N PRO A 826 -10.36 -25.82 -25.72
CA PRO A 826 -9.22 -26.60 -25.26
C PRO A 826 -8.18 -26.75 -26.38
N ALA A 827 -6.90 -26.68 -26.04
CA ALA A 827 -5.82 -27.06 -26.96
C ALA A 827 -6.02 -28.52 -27.38
N ALA A 828 -5.84 -28.77 -28.68
CA ALA A 828 -5.97 -30.09 -29.28
C ALA A 828 -4.86 -31.05 -28.85
#